data_AF-A0A914MH16-F1
#
_entry.id   AF-A0A914MH16-F1
#
_cell.length_a   1.000
_cell.length_b   1.000
_cell.length_c   1.000
_cell.angle_alpha   90.00
_cell.angle_beta   90.00
_cell.angle_gamma   90.00
#
_symmetry.space_group_name_H-M   'P 1'
#
loop_
_entity.id
_entity.type
_entity.pdbx_description
1 polymer ?
#
loop_
_entity_poly.entity_id
_entity_poly.type
_entity_poly.pdbx_seq_one_letter_code
_entity_poly.pdbx_strand_id
1 'polypeptide(L)'
;MPASQIEEMADIKPWDPQAKELIKWHEDEVEDNFGHYKFASLIKEQPKILNSMLEAIGNTPLVRLNRIPEEYGIECNIYGKCEFLNAGGSIKDRIAVKMLEMAEQSGRLKPGMTVIEPTSGNTGIGLALACAIKASQIEEMADIKPWDPQAKELIKWHEDEVEDNFGHYKFASLIKEQPKILNSMLEAIGNTPLVKLNRIPEEYGIECNIYGKCEFLNAGGSIKDRIAVKMLEMAEQNGRLKPGMTVIEPTSGNTGIGLALACAIKGYRCIIIMPARMSREKEVTLKALGAEIIRTPNNAHYNSPDSHVGRAFKLRKEIPNSIVLDQYKNCTNPLAHYESTAEEILDALDGKVDMVVIGVGTGGSITGISRKMRKRCPQCIIVGVDPKGSVLSSGTHGKEENSHHERYQVEGIGYQFVPSVLEMSDVDRWEKTEDAETFQMARELHLKEGILCGGSSGAILVGALRAAKQLKKGQNCVFLLPDGARNYLNKFLSDEWMLSNDYMPEPPPQKPLYPKTTFSIPEVYNPESKATESFQIVPKPWKSNPFIPLKRCRLIKNISEAIGNTPIVKLFKLPKKYGIEAEILVKCEFLNAGGSVKDRIARKMIEMAEADGKLKTGYSTVIEPTSGNTGIGLALMCAIRGYRCIIVMPEKMSLEKEVILRSLGAEIVRTPTEKGHSDADSHIGVALRLQKEIPGAIILDQYRNEGNPFAHYEGTAEEILWACDGKLDALVIGTGTGGTLSGVAKRVKEVVPECKIIAVDPDGSILANPKCKETKAYDVEGIGYDFVPAVLDRSLVDYWVKSKDAASFYIARELIKEEGILCGGSAGSNVLAAMGIAKMLGPTCRRVVTIAPDSIRNYMSKFLDDEWLNAKGHISSENFDLTENFVIEKGSN
;
A
#
# COMPACT_ATOMS: atom_id res chain seq x y z
N MET A 1 49.43 14.48 10.82
CA MET A 1 49.70 15.76 10.12
C MET A 1 51.18 16.05 10.16
N PRO A 2 51.79 16.60 9.10
CA PRO A 2 53.15 17.14 9.16
C PRO A 2 53.22 18.31 10.14
N ALA A 3 54.35 18.45 10.87
CA ALA A 3 54.54 19.47 11.91
C ALA A 3 54.32 20.92 11.40
N SER A 4 54.48 21.16 10.10
CA SER A 4 54.29 22.46 9.46
C SER A 4 52.84 22.94 9.41
N GLN A 5 51.84 22.11 9.74
CA GLN A 5 50.43 22.51 9.81
C GLN A 5 49.93 22.83 11.22
N ILE A 6 50.80 22.76 12.24
CA ILE A 6 50.42 23.03 13.65
C ILE A 6 50.56 24.53 13.98
N GLU A 7 51.33 25.30 13.20
CA GLU A 7 51.63 26.71 13.50
C GLU A 7 50.57 27.72 13.02
N GLU A 8 49.53 27.29 12.28
CA GLU A 8 48.44 28.15 11.78
C GLU A 8 47.14 28.10 12.62
N MET A 9 47.19 27.58 13.86
CA MET A 9 46.09 27.73 14.82
C MET A 9 46.40 28.85 15.82
N ALA A 10 46.16 30.10 15.38
CA ALA A 10 46.16 31.26 16.25
C ALA A 10 45.13 31.10 17.40
N ASP A 11 45.55 31.55 18.59
CA ASP A 11 44.84 31.56 19.89
C ASP A 11 44.84 30.27 20.75
N ILE A 12 45.92 29.48 20.72
CA ILE A 12 46.18 28.53 21.81
C ILE A 12 46.85 29.29 22.98
N LYS A 13 46.07 29.61 24.02
CA LYS A 13 46.64 30.06 25.31
C LYS A 13 47.64 29.01 25.79
N PRO A 14 48.86 29.40 26.22
CA PRO A 14 49.81 28.44 26.78
C PRO A 14 49.17 27.70 27.96
N TRP A 15 49.30 26.38 27.97
CA TRP A 15 48.79 25.54 29.04
C TRP A 15 49.51 25.89 30.35
N ASP A 16 48.78 26.46 31.30
CA ASP A 16 49.27 26.76 32.64
C ASP A 16 48.73 25.70 33.63
N PRO A 17 49.56 24.74 34.08
CA PRO A 17 49.14 23.73 35.06
C PRO A 17 48.81 24.30 36.44
N GLN A 18 49.09 25.59 36.70
CA GLN A 18 48.81 26.27 37.96
C GLN A 18 47.59 27.21 37.90
N ALA A 19 46.85 27.23 36.79
CA ALA A 19 45.64 28.04 36.63
C ALA A 19 44.50 27.53 37.54
N LYS A 20 44.50 27.96 38.80
CA LYS A 20 43.53 27.57 39.84
C LYS A 20 42.12 28.13 39.61
N GLU A 21 41.93 29.05 38.66
CA GLU A 21 40.66 29.78 38.46
C GLU A 21 39.79 29.23 37.30
N LEU A 22 40.17 28.10 36.67
CA LEU A 22 39.49 27.59 35.47
C LEU A 22 38.24 26.75 35.75
N ILE A 23 38.01 26.33 36.99
CA ILE A 23 36.83 25.55 37.39
C ILE A 23 36.20 26.22 38.60
N LYS A 24 34.94 26.68 38.46
CA LYS A 24 34.16 27.23 39.57
C LYS A 24 33.13 26.21 40.02
N TRP A 25 33.22 25.83 41.29
CA TRP A 25 32.26 24.94 41.93
C TRP A 25 31.13 25.76 42.55
N HIS A 26 29.90 25.42 42.21
CA HIS A 26 28.68 25.92 42.83
C HIS A 26 27.99 24.76 43.56
N GLU A 27 26.91 25.05 44.28
CA GLU A 27 26.17 24.05 45.07
C GLU A 27 25.61 22.93 44.19
N ASP A 28 24.99 23.29 43.06
CA ASP A 28 24.30 22.36 42.14
C ASP A 28 24.90 22.33 40.72
N GLU A 29 26.03 23.00 40.50
CA GLU A 29 26.68 23.04 39.18
C GLU A 29 28.19 23.26 39.26
N VAL A 30 28.87 22.97 38.16
CA VAL A 30 30.27 23.28 37.94
C VAL A 30 30.41 24.06 36.63
N GLU A 31 31.16 25.14 36.65
CA GLU A 31 31.53 25.94 35.47
C GLU A 31 32.99 25.67 35.14
N ASP A 32 33.29 25.41 33.87
CA ASP A 32 34.65 25.42 33.34
C ASP A 32 34.75 26.33 32.09
N ASN A 33 35.91 26.35 31.44
CA ASN A 33 36.14 27.13 30.22
C ASN A 33 35.23 26.77 29.03
N PHE A 34 34.47 25.68 29.13
CA PHE A 34 33.66 25.12 28.06
C PHE A 34 32.16 25.16 28.33
N GLY A 35 31.74 25.51 29.55
CA GLY A 35 30.33 25.76 29.87
C GLY A 35 29.96 25.55 31.34
N HIS A 36 28.66 25.64 31.62
CA HIS A 36 28.05 25.35 32.92
C HIS A 36 27.38 23.97 32.89
N TYR A 37 27.63 23.16 33.91
CA TYR A 37 27.11 21.79 34.00
C TYR A 37 26.45 21.56 35.34
N LYS A 38 25.14 21.31 35.33
CA LYS A 38 24.37 20.99 36.53
C LYS A 38 24.69 19.57 37.02
N PHE A 39 24.83 19.41 38.32
CA PHE A 39 24.92 18.10 38.95
C PHE A 39 23.57 17.38 38.82
N ALA A 40 23.56 16.24 38.14
CA ALA A 40 22.38 15.38 38.09
C ALA A 40 22.40 14.43 39.29
N SER A 41 21.25 14.22 39.94
CA SER A 41 21.12 13.15 40.93
C SER A 41 21.23 11.80 40.20
N LEU A 42 22.29 11.06 40.49
CA LEU A 42 22.58 9.76 39.87
C LEU A 42 22.30 8.65 40.86
N ILE A 43 21.03 8.44 41.19
CA ILE A 43 20.57 7.14 41.65
C ILE A 43 19.81 6.53 40.47
N LYS A 44 20.54 5.81 39.62
CA LYS A 44 19.93 4.98 38.56
C LYS A 44 19.72 3.58 39.13
N GLU A 45 18.49 3.08 39.13
CA GLU A 45 18.28 1.63 39.28
C GLU A 45 18.95 0.93 38.09
N GLN A 46 19.83 -0.02 38.39
CA GLN A 46 20.55 -0.73 37.34
C GLN A 46 19.65 -1.83 36.75
N PRO A 47 19.40 -1.83 35.43
CA PRO A 47 18.65 -2.91 34.80
C PRO A 47 19.45 -4.22 34.89
N LYS A 48 18.75 -5.35 35.01
CA LYS A 48 19.38 -6.69 35.10
C LYS A 48 20.21 -7.06 33.86
N ILE A 49 19.93 -6.42 32.72
CA ILE A 49 20.62 -6.60 31.44
C ILE A 49 21.03 -5.20 30.97
N LEU A 50 22.32 -5.03 30.65
CA LEU A 50 22.88 -3.78 30.12
C LEU A 50 22.95 -3.87 28.59
N ASN A 51 22.56 -2.80 27.89
CA ASN A 51 22.57 -2.77 26.42
C ASN A 51 23.91 -2.27 25.85
N SER A 52 24.77 -1.72 26.72
CA SER A 52 26.11 -1.29 26.36
C SER A 52 27.04 -1.48 27.53
N MET A 53 28.30 -1.80 27.23
CA MET A 53 29.35 -1.87 28.24
C MET A 53 29.62 -0.50 28.90
N LEU A 54 29.23 0.61 28.25
CA LEU A 54 29.27 1.94 28.86
C LEU A 54 28.28 2.11 30.01
N GLU A 55 27.16 1.39 30.01
CA GLU A 55 26.16 1.44 31.09
C GLU A 55 26.66 0.75 32.37
N ALA A 56 27.69 -0.08 32.27
CA ALA A 56 28.34 -0.69 33.43
C ALA A 56 29.29 0.27 34.16
N ILE A 57 29.76 1.33 33.46
CA ILE A 57 30.75 2.26 34.01
C ILE A 57 30.12 3.05 35.15
N GLY A 58 30.76 2.93 36.31
CA GLY A 58 30.41 3.60 37.53
C GLY A 58 29.52 2.83 38.50
N ASN A 59 29.08 1.63 38.13
CA ASN A 59 28.26 0.75 38.97
C ASN A 59 29.11 -0.35 39.64
N THR A 60 30.26 0.03 40.20
CA THR A 60 31.18 -0.90 40.89
C THR A 60 30.78 -1.13 42.35
N PRO A 61 31.09 -2.29 42.96
CA PRO A 61 30.68 -2.58 44.34
C PRO A 61 31.50 -1.81 45.37
N LEU A 62 30.87 -1.51 46.50
CA LEU A 62 31.54 -1.05 47.72
C LEU A 62 31.74 -2.26 48.63
N VAL A 63 32.99 -2.58 48.99
CA VAL A 63 33.34 -3.79 49.73
C VAL A 63 33.93 -3.41 51.10
N ARG A 64 33.44 -4.04 52.16
CA ARG A 64 33.97 -3.84 53.52
C ARG A 64 35.34 -4.51 53.66
N LEU A 65 36.33 -3.78 54.15
CA LEU A 65 37.66 -4.30 54.47
C LEU A 65 37.66 -4.73 55.93
N ASN A 66 37.48 -6.02 56.22
CA ASN A 66 37.34 -6.49 57.60
C ASN A 66 38.69 -6.62 58.33
N ARG A 67 39.72 -7.07 57.62
CA ARG A 67 41.01 -7.45 58.24
C ARG A 67 41.93 -6.26 58.54
N ILE A 68 41.95 -5.24 57.68
CA ILE A 68 42.82 -4.07 57.83
C ILE A 68 42.45 -3.26 59.08
N PRO A 69 41.17 -2.92 59.34
CA PRO A 69 40.81 -2.20 60.57
C PRO A 69 41.18 -2.98 61.83
N GLU A 70 40.93 -4.30 61.85
CA GLU A 70 41.29 -5.17 62.97
C GLU A 70 42.81 -5.19 63.23
N GLU A 71 43.62 -5.32 62.17
CA GLU A 71 45.08 -5.38 62.27
C GLU A 71 45.71 -4.08 62.82
N TYR A 72 45.08 -2.93 62.58
CA TYR A 72 45.56 -1.62 63.01
C TYR A 72 44.77 -1.00 64.17
N GLY A 73 43.85 -1.74 64.81
CA GLY A 73 43.05 -1.26 65.93
C GLY A 73 42.08 -0.12 65.59
N ILE A 74 41.61 -0.06 64.33
CA ILE A 74 40.69 0.98 63.84
C ILE A 74 39.25 0.54 64.11
N GLU A 75 38.53 1.28 64.96
CA GLU A 75 37.16 0.95 65.37
C GLU A 75 36.07 1.28 64.33
N CYS A 76 36.40 2.04 63.28
CA CYS A 76 35.43 2.40 62.24
C CYS A 76 35.38 1.38 61.09
N ASN A 77 34.22 1.31 60.42
CA ASN A 77 34.09 0.49 59.22
C ASN A 77 34.81 1.13 58.03
N ILE A 78 35.83 0.45 57.50
CA ILE A 78 36.50 0.85 56.26
C ILE A 78 35.87 0.10 55.08
N TYR A 79 35.45 0.84 54.06
CA TYR A 79 34.94 0.30 52.81
C TYR A 79 35.79 0.79 51.63
N GLY A 80 36.13 -0.13 50.72
CA GLY A 80 36.79 0.17 49.46
C GLY A 80 35.81 0.10 48.29
N LYS A 81 35.79 1.10 47.42
CA LYS A 81 35.04 1.05 46.16
C LYS A 81 35.90 0.34 45.10
N CYS A 82 35.44 -0.79 44.58
CA CYS A 82 36.20 -1.61 43.65
C CYS A 82 36.17 -1.05 42.22
N GLU A 83 36.70 0.15 42.02
CA GLU A 83 36.71 0.84 40.72
C GLU A 83 37.51 0.11 39.63
N PHE A 84 38.33 -0.88 39.99
CA PHE A 84 38.97 -1.78 39.03
C PHE A 84 37.98 -2.73 38.33
N LEU A 85 36.72 -2.76 38.76
CA LEU A 85 35.63 -3.52 38.12
C LEU A 85 34.83 -2.68 37.11
N ASN A 86 35.24 -1.44 36.82
CA ASN A 86 34.70 -0.75 35.64
C ASN A 86 35.14 -1.48 34.36
N ALA A 87 34.44 -1.22 33.25
CA ALA A 87 34.68 -1.90 31.98
C ALA A 87 36.12 -1.79 31.44
N GLY A 88 36.77 -0.65 31.62
CA GLY A 88 38.19 -0.42 31.30
C GLY A 88 39.14 -0.67 32.48
N GLY A 89 38.64 -1.22 33.58
CA GLY A 89 39.42 -1.64 34.75
C GLY A 89 39.88 -0.49 35.65
N SER A 90 39.29 0.70 35.54
CA SER A 90 39.79 1.89 36.24
C SER A 90 38.70 2.88 36.63
N ILE A 91 38.92 3.63 37.71
CA ILE A 91 38.07 4.79 38.06
C ILE A 91 38.04 5.85 36.94
N LYS A 92 39.10 5.90 36.11
CA LYS A 92 39.24 6.87 35.02
C LYS A 92 38.24 6.66 33.87
N ASP A 93 37.58 5.50 33.80
CA ASP A 93 36.53 5.20 32.82
C ASP A 93 35.34 6.15 32.98
N ARG A 94 34.99 6.48 34.24
CA ARG A 94 33.92 7.43 34.56
C ARG A 94 34.20 8.80 33.96
N ILE A 95 35.45 9.25 34.09
CA ILE A 95 35.89 10.56 33.61
C ILE A 95 35.87 10.55 32.08
N ALA A 96 36.40 9.51 31.45
CA ALA A 96 36.44 9.38 30.00
C ALA A 96 35.03 9.43 29.37
N VAL A 97 34.07 8.66 29.88
CA VAL A 97 32.68 8.68 29.38
C VAL A 97 32.08 10.07 29.55
N LYS A 98 32.27 10.69 30.73
CA LYS A 98 31.70 12.01 31.01
C LYS A 98 32.30 13.11 30.13
N MET A 99 33.61 13.07 29.86
CA MET A 99 34.27 13.99 28.94
C MET A 99 33.68 13.91 27.53
N LEU A 100 33.47 12.68 27.02
CA LEU A 100 32.87 12.48 25.70
C LEU A 100 31.41 12.93 25.66
N GLU A 101 30.60 12.57 26.65
CA GLU A 101 29.19 12.99 26.75
C GLU A 101 29.07 14.52 26.78
N MET A 102 29.90 15.19 27.58
CA MET A 102 29.87 16.65 27.69
C MET A 102 30.33 17.31 26.39
N ALA A 103 31.38 16.78 25.74
CA ALA A 103 31.83 17.28 24.45
C ALA A 103 30.76 17.08 23.34
N GLU A 104 30.01 15.98 23.36
CA GLU A 104 28.87 15.74 22.47
C GLU A 104 27.72 16.72 22.76
N GLN A 105 27.35 16.90 24.03
CA GLN A 105 26.28 17.81 24.46
C GLN A 105 26.60 19.26 24.12
N SER A 106 27.85 19.68 24.28
CA SER A 106 28.31 21.02 23.91
C SER A 106 28.55 21.18 22.40
N GLY A 107 28.33 20.12 21.60
CA GLY A 107 28.55 20.13 20.15
C GLY A 107 30.02 20.17 19.69
N ARG A 108 30.97 20.02 20.62
CA ARG A 108 32.43 19.99 20.35
C ARG A 108 32.91 18.67 19.76
N LEU A 109 32.17 17.59 20.00
CA LEU A 109 32.41 16.27 19.44
C LEU A 109 31.19 15.82 18.63
N LYS A 110 31.43 15.31 17.42
CA LYS A 110 30.42 14.74 16.53
C LYS A 110 30.88 13.36 16.03
N PRO A 111 29.95 12.46 15.66
CA PRO A 111 30.27 11.21 14.99
C PRO A 111 31.27 11.39 13.83
N GLY A 112 32.29 10.54 13.77
CA GLY A 112 33.34 10.59 12.74
C GLY A 112 34.50 11.56 13.00
N MET A 113 34.50 12.30 14.11
CA MET A 113 35.63 13.15 14.51
C MET A 113 36.70 12.35 15.27
N THR A 114 37.97 12.72 15.05
CA THR A 114 39.11 12.17 15.79
C THR A 114 39.27 12.86 17.14
N VAL A 115 39.23 12.10 18.23
CA VAL A 115 39.55 12.60 19.58
C VAL A 115 41.06 12.58 19.80
N ILE A 116 41.64 13.75 20.06
CA ILE A 116 43.05 13.91 20.43
C ILE A 116 43.09 14.45 21.85
N GLU A 117 43.50 13.62 22.82
CA GLU A 117 43.55 14.01 24.22
C GLU A 117 44.93 13.65 24.82
N PRO A 118 45.65 14.63 25.41
CA PRO A 118 46.89 14.34 26.12
C PRO A 118 46.57 13.68 27.47
N THR A 119 46.80 12.37 27.57
CA THR A 119 46.55 11.63 28.82
C THR A 119 47.80 10.87 29.29
N SER A 120 47.92 10.70 30.61
CA SER A 120 48.85 9.74 31.21
C SER A 120 48.06 8.59 31.83
N GLY A 121 48.31 7.36 31.35
CA GLY A 121 47.74 6.13 31.92
C GLY A 121 46.28 5.86 31.55
N ASN A 122 45.46 5.52 32.55
CA ASN A 122 44.17 4.82 32.34
C ASN A 122 43.05 5.66 31.72
N THR A 123 43.12 7.00 31.74
CA THR A 123 42.10 7.85 31.08
C THR A 123 42.10 7.64 29.57
N GLY A 124 43.28 7.46 28.95
CA GLY A 124 43.39 7.16 27.53
C GLY A 124 42.77 5.81 27.16
N ILE A 125 42.90 4.81 28.03
CA ILE A 125 42.26 3.49 27.87
C ILE A 125 40.73 3.64 27.92
N GLY A 126 40.20 4.36 28.91
CA GLY A 126 38.77 4.63 29.03
C GLY A 126 38.20 5.41 27.83
N LEU A 127 38.94 6.40 27.33
CA LEU A 127 38.56 7.16 26.13
C LEU A 127 38.58 6.27 24.89
N ALA A 128 39.62 5.46 24.69
CA ALA A 128 39.71 4.55 23.56
C ALA A 128 38.57 3.51 23.58
N LEU A 129 38.27 2.92 24.74
CA LEU A 129 37.15 1.99 24.92
C LEU A 129 35.81 2.66 24.59
N ALA A 130 35.56 3.85 25.13
CA ALA A 130 34.31 4.57 24.89
C ALA A 130 34.15 5.04 23.44
N CYS A 131 35.23 5.53 22.83
CA CYS A 131 35.26 5.87 21.41
C CYS A 131 35.05 4.63 20.55
N ALA A 132 35.68 3.49 20.84
CA ALA A 132 35.50 2.25 20.07
C ALA A 132 34.06 1.72 20.16
N ILE A 133 33.46 1.72 21.35
CA ILE A 133 32.06 1.30 21.52
C ILE A 133 31.13 2.27 20.77
N LYS A 134 31.32 3.59 20.92
CA LYS A 134 30.52 4.59 20.19
C LYS A 134 30.76 4.52 18.67
N ALA A 135 31.99 4.29 18.22
CA ALA A 135 32.34 4.13 16.81
C ALA A 135 31.76 2.84 16.22
N SER A 136 31.72 1.73 16.97
CA SER A 136 31.04 0.49 16.54
C SER A 136 29.52 0.65 16.41
N GLN A 137 28.95 1.71 17.01
CA GLN A 137 27.56 2.11 16.78
C GLN A 137 27.40 3.04 15.55
N ILE A 138 28.51 3.48 14.93
CA ILE A 138 28.58 4.46 13.83
C ILE A 138 29.16 3.86 12.52
N GLU A 139 30.10 2.91 12.57
CA GLU A 139 30.71 2.19 11.45
C GLU A 139 30.06 0.80 11.30
N GLU A 140 29.75 0.21 10.15
CA GLU A 140 29.89 0.51 8.73
C GLU A 140 28.92 -0.46 7.98
N MET A 141 27.97 0.03 7.20
CA MET A 141 27.31 -0.77 6.13
C MET A 141 26.95 0.06 4.90
N ALA A 142 27.28 1.36 4.93
CA ALA A 142 26.81 2.33 3.96
C ALA A 142 27.57 2.29 2.61
N ASP A 143 28.64 1.49 2.50
CA ASP A 143 29.47 1.41 1.29
C ASP A 143 29.53 0.00 0.67
N ILE A 144 28.74 -0.95 1.19
CA ILE A 144 28.66 -2.30 0.63
C ILE A 144 27.77 -2.26 -0.64
N LYS A 145 28.20 -2.88 -1.74
CA LYS A 145 27.42 -2.92 -2.99
C LYS A 145 26.17 -3.81 -2.83
N PRO A 146 25.08 -3.60 -3.60
CA PRO A 146 23.87 -4.46 -3.56
C PRO A 146 24.17 -5.95 -3.75
N TRP A 147 25.23 -6.26 -4.49
CA TRP A 147 25.87 -7.56 -4.52
C TRP A 147 27.29 -7.46 -3.94
N ASP A 148 27.53 -8.16 -2.84
CA ASP A 148 28.82 -8.37 -2.20
C ASP A 148 28.81 -9.75 -1.55
N PRO A 149 29.75 -10.66 -1.84
CA PRO A 149 29.86 -11.95 -1.15
C PRO A 149 29.86 -11.81 0.38
N GLN A 150 30.50 -10.76 0.90
CA GLN A 150 30.49 -10.46 2.34
C GLN A 150 29.07 -10.15 2.81
N ALA A 151 28.29 -9.35 2.08
CA ALA A 151 26.89 -9.07 2.42
C ALA A 151 26.02 -10.32 2.52
N LYS A 152 26.29 -11.33 1.69
CA LYS A 152 25.56 -12.60 1.75
C LYS A 152 25.89 -13.40 3.01
N GLU A 153 27.16 -13.42 3.43
CA GLU A 153 27.60 -14.10 4.66
C GLU A 153 27.04 -13.46 5.95
N LEU A 154 26.55 -12.21 5.86
CA LEU A 154 25.94 -11.49 6.98
C LEU A 154 24.51 -11.94 7.25
N ILE A 155 23.81 -12.54 6.28
CA ILE A 155 22.47 -13.07 6.47
C ILE A 155 22.55 -14.56 6.81
N LYS A 156 22.34 -14.90 8.08
CA LYS A 156 22.41 -16.30 8.53
C LYS A 156 21.05 -16.76 9.00
N TRP A 157 20.65 -17.92 8.49
CA TRP A 157 19.38 -18.53 8.82
C TRP A 157 19.63 -19.70 9.76
N HIS A 158 18.90 -19.68 10.86
CA HIS A 158 18.91 -20.68 11.90
C HIS A 158 17.56 -21.41 11.91
N GLU A 159 17.40 -22.37 12.81
CA GLU A 159 16.19 -23.20 12.88
C GLU A 159 14.91 -22.39 13.13
N ASP A 160 15.02 -21.38 14.02
CA ASP A 160 13.90 -20.58 14.54
C ASP A 160 14.15 -19.07 14.47
N GLU A 161 15.24 -18.62 13.84
CA GLU A 161 15.54 -17.20 13.64
C GLU A 161 16.35 -16.94 12.38
N VAL A 162 16.35 -15.69 11.94
CA VAL A 162 17.29 -15.16 10.95
C VAL A 162 18.04 -14.01 11.59
N GLU A 163 19.34 -13.91 11.36
CA GLU A 163 20.15 -12.79 11.78
C GLU A 163 20.71 -12.05 10.57
N ASP A 164 20.80 -10.72 10.72
CA ASP A 164 21.66 -9.86 9.92
C ASP A 164 22.48 -8.95 10.84
N ASN A 165 23.28 -8.06 10.26
CA ASN A 165 24.12 -7.11 11.01
C ASN A 165 23.36 -6.17 11.93
N PHE A 166 22.05 -6.11 11.82
CA PHE A 166 21.20 -5.21 12.58
C PHE A 166 20.42 -5.90 13.69
N GLY A 167 20.50 -7.23 13.78
CA GLY A 167 19.94 -7.99 14.89
C GLY A 167 19.54 -9.43 14.54
N HIS A 168 19.01 -10.10 15.56
CA HIS A 168 18.42 -11.43 15.47
C HIS A 168 16.90 -11.31 15.45
N TYR A 169 16.26 -11.95 14.48
CA TYR A 169 14.82 -11.91 14.28
C TYR A 169 14.25 -13.32 14.40
N LYS A 170 13.61 -13.59 15.55
CA LYS A 170 12.91 -14.86 15.78
C LYS A 170 11.71 -14.98 14.85
N PHE A 171 11.53 -16.17 14.29
CA PHE A 171 10.40 -16.45 13.42
C PHE A 171 9.10 -16.41 14.21
N ALA A 172 8.15 -15.62 13.71
CA ALA A 172 6.78 -15.61 14.17
C ALA A 172 5.89 -16.46 13.25
N SER A 173 4.98 -17.24 13.84
CA SER A 173 3.88 -17.86 13.09
C SER A 173 2.79 -16.80 12.88
N LEU A 174 2.75 -16.16 11.71
CA LEU A 174 1.84 -15.05 11.44
C LEU A 174 0.68 -15.46 10.52
N ILE A 175 -0.35 -16.07 11.13
CA ILE A 175 -1.73 -15.82 10.67
C ILE A 175 -2.37 -14.93 11.73
N LYS A 176 -2.27 -13.61 11.54
CA LYS A 176 -2.95 -12.65 12.44
C LYS A 176 -4.45 -12.71 12.12
N GLU A 177 -5.28 -13.03 13.11
CA GLU A 177 -6.71 -12.74 13.01
C GLU A 177 -6.88 -11.23 12.84
N GLN A 178 -7.49 -10.82 11.73
CA GLN A 178 -7.78 -9.41 11.50
C GLN A 178 -8.92 -8.97 12.42
N PRO A 179 -8.76 -7.84 13.14
CA PRO A 179 -9.86 -7.28 13.89
C PRO A 179 -10.99 -6.87 12.94
N LYS A 180 -12.21 -6.79 13.47
CA LYS A 180 -13.39 -6.36 12.70
C LYS A 180 -13.23 -4.96 12.09
N ILE A 181 -12.57 -4.07 12.85
CA ILE A 181 -12.22 -2.71 12.47
C ILE A 181 -10.71 -2.61 12.56
N LEU A 182 -10.06 -2.22 11.47
CA LEU A 182 -8.63 -2.05 11.41
C LEU A 182 -8.22 -0.68 11.95
N ASN A 183 -7.10 -0.62 12.67
CA ASN A 183 -6.56 0.65 13.17
C ASN A 183 -5.80 1.44 12.10
N SER A 184 -5.41 0.82 10.99
CA SER A 184 -4.81 1.54 9.87
C SER A 184 -4.85 0.68 8.62
N MET A 185 -4.54 1.28 7.47
CA MET A 185 -4.35 0.53 6.23
C MET A 185 -3.19 -0.47 6.30
N LEU A 186 -2.27 -0.37 7.28
CA LEU A 186 -1.19 -1.34 7.45
C LEU A 186 -1.71 -2.72 7.88
N GLU A 187 -2.78 -2.77 8.65
CA GLU A 187 -3.40 -4.03 9.07
C GLU A 187 -4.19 -4.70 7.91
N ALA A 188 -4.42 -3.97 6.81
CA ALA A 188 -5.00 -4.50 5.58
C ALA A 188 -3.97 -5.13 4.63
N ILE A 189 -2.68 -5.13 4.99
CA ILE A 189 -1.61 -5.80 4.25
C ILE A 189 -1.52 -7.26 4.68
N GLY A 190 -1.44 -8.17 3.71
CA GLY A 190 -1.50 -9.61 3.93
C GLY A 190 -2.91 -10.19 3.84
N ASN A 191 -3.03 -11.48 4.14
CA ASN A 191 -4.29 -12.24 4.02
C ASN A 191 -4.92 -12.15 2.61
N THR A 192 -4.08 -12.11 1.59
CA THR A 192 -4.52 -11.97 0.19
C THR A 192 -5.16 -13.27 -0.30
N PRO A 193 -6.13 -13.22 -1.23
CA PRO A 193 -6.82 -14.42 -1.69
C PRO A 193 -5.91 -15.28 -2.58
N LEU A 194 -6.16 -16.59 -2.55
CA LEU A 194 -5.59 -17.55 -3.48
C LEU A 194 -6.69 -17.96 -4.48
N VAL A 195 -6.50 -17.67 -5.76
CA VAL A 195 -7.57 -17.74 -6.76
C VAL A 195 -7.30 -18.86 -7.74
N LYS A 196 -8.26 -19.76 -7.93
CA LYS A 196 -8.16 -20.78 -8.98
C LYS A 196 -8.32 -20.15 -10.37
N LEU A 197 -7.42 -20.49 -11.29
CA LEU A 197 -7.59 -20.19 -12.72
C LEU A 197 -8.41 -21.31 -13.37
N ASN A 198 -9.37 -20.94 -14.21
CA ASN A 198 -10.35 -21.88 -14.75
C ASN A 198 -10.23 -22.11 -16.25
N ARG A 199 -9.85 -21.10 -17.04
CA ARG A 199 -9.83 -21.18 -18.51
C ARG A 199 -8.42 -21.30 -19.07
N ILE A 200 -7.50 -20.45 -18.61
CA ILE A 200 -6.13 -20.43 -19.15
C ILE A 200 -5.45 -21.81 -19.01
N PRO A 201 -5.49 -22.51 -17.86
CA PRO A 201 -4.86 -23.82 -17.76
C PRO A 201 -5.43 -24.85 -18.76
N GLU A 202 -6.74 -24.83 -19.01
CA GLU A 202 -7.41 -25.73 -19.96
C GLU A 202 -6.93 -25.48 -21.40
N GLU A 203 -6.91 -24.21 -21.83
CA GLU A 203 -6.48 -23.82 -23.18
C GLU A 203 -5.02 -24.18 -23.46
N TYR A 204 -4.18 -24.19 -22.42
CA TYR A 204 -2.76 -24.56 -22.51
C TYR A 204 -2.49 -26.05 -22.21
N GLY A 205 -3.53 -26.87 -22.04
CA GLY A 205 -3.41 -28.32 -21.82
C GLY A 205 -2.79 -28.71 -20.49
N ILE A 206 -3.00 -27.93 -19.43
CA ILE A 206 -2.48 -28.17 -18.08
C ILE A 206 -3.49 -28.99 -17.26
N GLU A 207 -3.06 -30.15 -16.76
CA GLU A 207 -3.94 -31.07 -16.01
C GLU A 207 -4.06 -30.76 -14.52
N CYS A 208 -3.02 -30.16 -13.92
CA CYS A 208 -3.00 -29.84 -12.49
C CYS A 208 -3.82 -28.58 -12.20
N ASN A 209 -4.10 -28.32 -10.92
CA ASN A 209 -4.73 -27.06 -10.52
C ASN A 209 -3.69 -25.92 -10.55
N ILE A 210 -4.03 -24.80 -11.17
CA ILE A 210 -3.24 -23.56 -11.12
C ILE A 210 -3.96 -22.53 -10.24
N TYR A 211 -3.23 -21.95 -9.29
CA TYR A 211 -3.74 -20.94 -8.38
C TYR A 211 -2.87 -19.67 -8.37
N GLY A 212 -3.49 -18.50 -8.54
CA GLY A 212 -2.84 -17.19 -8.45
C GLY A 212 -2.97 -16.59 -7.05
N LYS A 213 -1.86 -16.25 -6.40
CA LYS A 213 -1.84 -15.53 -5.12
C LYS A 213 -1.90 -14.02 -5.38
N CYS A 214 -3.06 -13.39 -5.14
CA CYS A 214 -3.39 -12.03 -5.56
C CYS A 214 -2.80 -10.93 -4.66
N GLU A 215 -1.49 -10.73 -4.72
CA GLU A 215 -0.78 -9.72 -3.92
C GLU A 215 -1.07 -8.27 -4.32
N PHE A 216 -1.69 -8.05 -5.49
CA PHE A 216 -2.16 -6.74 -5.92
C PHE A 216 -3.36 -6.20 -5.11
N LEU A 217 -3.97 -7.02 -4.25
CA LEU A 217 -5.06 -6.62 -3.35
C LEU A 217 -4.58 -6.16 -1.97
N ASN A 218 -3.27 -6.08 -1.74
CA ASN A 218 -2.73 -5.36 -0.58
C ASN A 218 -3.05 -3.86 -0.64
N ALA A 219 -2.99 -3.17 0.49
CA ALA A 219 -3.38 -1.75 0.64
C ALA A 219 -2.71 -0.78 -0.36
N GLY A 220 -1.39 -0.95 -0.59
CA GLY A 220 -0.61 -0.18 -1.56
C GLY A 220 -0.68 -0.72 -2.98
N GLY A 221 -1.28 -1.90 -3.17
CA GLY A 221 -1.53 -2.54 -4.46
C GLY A 221 -0.42 -3.51 -4.90
N SER A 222 0.45 -3.98 -3.99
CA SER A 222 1.51 -4.90 -4.35
C SER A 222 2.01 -5.81 -3.22
N ILE A 223 2.75 -6.86 -3.60
CA ILE A 223 3.49 -7.75 -2.69
C ILE A 223 4.53 -7.00 -1.84
N LYS A 224 5.02 -5.85 -2.31
CA LYS A 224 6.09 -5.10 -1.64
C LYS A 224 5.59 -4.35 -0.40
N ASP A 225 4.28 -4.22 -0.24
CA ASP A 225 3.66 -3.66 0.95
C ASP A 225 4.05 -4.48 2.20
N ARG A 226 4.14 -5.81 2.05
CA ARG A 226 4.57 -6.74 3.12
C ARG A 226 5.96 -6.42 3.63
N ILE A 227 6.92 -6.26 2.70
CA ILE A 227 8.32 -6.04 3.07
C ILE A 227 8.53 -4.61 3.59
N ALA A 228 7.77 -3.64 3.07
CA ALA A 228 7.84 -2.26 3.54
C ALA A 228 7.43 -2.16 5.02
N VAL A 229 6.31 -2.77 5.39
CA VAL A 229 5.86 -2.84 6.78
C VAL A 229 6.86 -3.59 7.64
N LYS A 230 7.29 -4.79 7.22
CA LYS A 230 8.21 -5.60 8.01
C LYS A 230 9.56 -4.89 8.22
N MET A 231 10.15 -4.29 7.19
CA MET A 231 11.41 -3.55 7.32
C MET A 231 11.30 -2.37 8.30
N LEU A 232 10.18 -1.62 8.26
CA LEU A 232 9.95 -0.51 9.18
C LEU A 232 9.72 -0.99 10.61
N GLU A 233 8.83 -1.98 10.82
CA GLU A 233 8.54 -2.53 12.15
C GLU A 233 9.80 -3.09 12.82
N MET A 234 10.63 -3.81 12.07
CA MET A 234 11.88 -4.36 12.61
C MET A 234 12.91 -3.27 12.90
N ALA A 235 12.99 -2.22 12.06
CA ALA A 235 13.85 -1.07 12.32
C ALA A 235 13.38 -0.24 13.53
N GLU A 236 12.08 -0.15 13.79
CA GLU A 236 11.54 0.43 15.02
C GLU A 236 11.89 -0.43 16.24
N GLN A 237 11.68 -1.74 16.15
CA GLN A 237 11.89 -2.69 17.26
C GLN A 237 13.35 -2.76 17.71
N ASN A 238 14.31 -2.69 16.79
CA ASN A 238 15.74 -2.67 17.13
C ASN A 238 16.29 -1.25 17.36
N GLY A 239 15.44 -0.21 17.38
CA GLY A 239 15.81 1.17 17.71
C GLY A 239 16.57 1.93 16.61
N ARG A 240 16.74 1.34 15.42
CA ARG A 240 17.37 1.99 14.24
C ARG A 240 16.50 3.08 13.64
N LEU A 241 15.19 2.97 13.78
CA LEU A 241 14.21 3.95 13.33
C LEU A 241 13.46 4.53 14.54
N LYS A 242 13.51 5.85 14.68
CA LYS A 242 12.91 6.63 15.77
C LYS A 242 11.91 7.64 15.22
N PRO A 243 10.88 8.05 16.00
CA PRO A 243 9.89 9.02 15.54
C PRO A 243 10.51 10.26 14.89
N GLY A 244 9.98 10.68 13.73
CA GLY A 244 10.46 11.84 12.98
C GLY A 244 11.70 11.61 12.12
N MET A 245 12.28 10.41 12.11
CA MET A 245 13.38 10.07 11.18
C MET A 245 12.94 10.05 9.71
N THR A 246 13.95 10.11 8.83
CA THR A 246 13.77 10.04 7.37
C THR A 246 14.10 8.64 6.84
N VAL A 247 13.20 8.05 6.07
CA VAL A 247 13.39 6.77 5.37
C VAL A 247 13.74 7.07 3.92
N ILE A 248 14.91 6.59 3.47
CA ILE A 248 15.43 6.74 2.12
C ILE A 248 15.47 5.35 1.49
N GLU A 249 14.92 5.14 0.29
CA GLU A 249 15.00 3.83 -0.37
C GLU A 249 15.33 3.92 -1.86
N PRO A 250 16.37 3.19 -2.34
CA PRO A 250 16.64 3.00 -3.76
C PRO A 250 15.72 1.93 -4.35
N THR A 251 14.74 2.34 -5.15
CA THR A 251 13.72 1.40 -5.67
C THR A 251 13.10 1.84 -6.98
N SER A 252 12.76 0.84 -7.81
CA SER A 252 12.11 1.00 -9.11
C SER A 252 10.58 1.05 -9.03
N GLY A 253 9.98 1.08 -7.83
CA GLY A 253 8.55 1.38 -7.71
C GLY A 253 7.88 0.86 -6.45
N ASN A 254 7.45 -0.41 -6.47
CA ASN A 254 6.45 -0.92 -5.52
C ASN A 254 6.92 -0.90 -4.06
N THR A 255 8.18 -1.18 -3.77
CA THR A 255 8.74 -1.01 -2.40
C THR A 255 8.67 0.44 -1.95
N GLY A 256 8.87 1.39 -2.88
CA GLY A 256 8.73 2.80 -2.57
C GLY A 256 7.29 3.18 -2.23
N ILE A 257 6.31 2.65 -2.96
CA ILE A 257 4.87 2.88 -2.67
C ILE A 257 4.51 2.30 -1.30
N GLY A 258 4.91 1.05 -1.02
CA GLY A 258 4.67 0.42 0.28
C GLY A 258 5.32 1.20 1.44
N LEU A 259 6.56 1.68 1.26
CA LEU A 259 7.24 2.49 2.26
C LEU A 259 6.61 3.87 2.40
N ALA A 260 6.24 4.53 1.30
CA ALA A 260 5.56 5.83 1.35
C ALA A 260 4.23 5.73 2.10
N LEU A 261 3.44 4.68 1.85
CA LEU A 261 2.20 4.41 2.58
C LEU A 261 2.45 4.17 4.07
N ALA A 262 3.44 3.36 4.42
CA ALA A 262 3.77 3.09 5.81
C ALA A 262 4.36 4.30 6.54
N CYS A 263 5.21 5.09 5.88
CA CYS A 263 5.75 6.34 6.38
C CYS A 263 4.66 7.40 6.57
N ALA A 264 3.72 7.52 5.63
CA ALA A 264 2.55 8.38 5.72
C ALA A 264 1.76 8.09 6.99
N ILE A 265 1.50 6.82 7.29
CA ILE A 265 0.76 6.40 8.50
C ILE A 265 1.60 6.59 9.77
N LYS A 266 2.87 6.16 9.77
CA LYS A 266 3.74 6.18 10.96
C LYS A 266 4.38 7.55 11.25
N GLY A 267 4.29 8.51 10.34
CA GLY A 267 4.83 9.86 10.53
C GLY A 267 6.33 9.98 10.25
N TYR A 268 6.84 9.23 9.28
CA TYR A 268 8.23 9.35 8.80
C TYR A 268 8.29 10.17 7.51
N ARG A 269 9.36 10.95 7.35
CA ARG A 269 9.68 11.55 6.05
C ARG A 269 10.15 10.45 5.11
N CYS A 270 9.63 10.39 3.89
CA CYS A 270 9.99 9.35 2.92
C CYS A 270 10.64 9.95 1.68
N ILE A 271 11.81 9.46 1.30
CA ILE A 271 12.54 9.87 0.09
C ILE A 271 12.78 8.63 -0.77
N ILE A 272 12.19 8.62 -1.96
CA ILE A 272 12.31 7.53 -2.92
C ILE A 272 13.24 7.94 -4.06
N ILE A 273 14.24 7.10 -4.31
CA ILE A 273 15.22 7.34 -5.37
C ILE A 273 15.03 6.30 -6.46
N MET A 274 14.69 6.76 -7.66
CA MET A 274 14.31 5.90 -8.77
C MET A 274 14.89 6.35 -10.11
N PRO A 275 15.16 5.45 -11.07
CA PRO A 275 15.54 5.83 -12.42
C PRO A 275 14.46 6.68 -13.14
N ALA A 276 14.87 7.51 -14.11
CA ALA A 276 13.97 8.36 -14.88
C ALA A 276 12.93 7.58 -15.74
N ARG A 277 13.20 6.33 -16.13
CA ARG A 277 12.32 5.50 -16.98
C ARG A 277 11.10 4.90 -16.27
N MET A 278 10.97 5.10 -14.95
CA MET A 278 9.86 4.53 -14.18
C MET A 278 8.55 5.27 -14.50
N SER A 279 7.43 4.52 -14.56
CA SER A 279 6.10 5.02 -14.95
C SER A 279 5.66 6.29 -14.21
N ARG A 280 4.93 7.18 -14.89
CA ARG A 280 4.29 8.36 -14.29
C ARG A 280 3.34 7.98 -13.16
N GLU A 281 2.64 6.86 -13.30
CA GLU A 281 1.64 6.36 -12.36
C GLU A 281 2.25 6.10 -10.96
N LYS A 282 3.44 5.50 -10.92
CA LYS A 282 4.21 5.33 -9.68
C LYS A 282 4.61 6.66 -9.06
N GLU A 283 5.06 7.61 -9.88
CA GLU A 283 5.46 8.94 -9.42
C GLU A 283 4.30 9.70 -8.77
N VAL A 284 3.15 9.73 -9.44
CA VAL A 284 1.93 10.38 -8.96
C VAL A 284 1.46 9.75 -7.65
N THR A 285 1.47 8.40 -7.56
CA THR A 285 1.12 7.68 -6.33
C THR A 285 2.03 8.05 -5.16
N LEU A 286 3.34 8.07 -5.40
CA LEU A 286 4.34 8.40 -4.39
C LEU A 286 4.21 9.85 -3.90
N LYS A 287 4.04 10.82 -4.81
CA LYS A 287 3.80 12.21 -4.47
C LYS A 287 2.51 12.38 -3.66
N ALA A 288 1.44 11.69 -4.05
CA ALA A 288 0.16 11.72 -3.32
C ALA A 288 0.30 11.20 -1.87
N LEU A 289 1.12 10.16 -1.66
CA LEU A 289 1.46 9.65 -0.33
C LEU A 289 2.44 10.56 0.45
N GLY A 290 2.85 11.70 -0.11
CA GLY A 290 3.76 12.64 0.54
C GLY A 290 5.24 12.24 0.46
N ALA A 291 5.61 11.28 -0.38
CA ALA A 291 7.02 10.93 -0.58
C ALA A 291 7.72 11.94 -1.51
N GLU A 292 8.95 12.30 -1.15
CA GLU A 292 9.85 13.04 -2.02
C GLU A 292 10.48 12.09 -3.03
N ILE A 293 10.61 12.53 -4.28
CA ILE A 293 11.12 11.70 -5.37
C ILE A 293 12.38 12.32 -5.94
N ILE A 294 13.42 11.51 -6.04
CA ILE A 294 14.69 11.89 -6.64
C ILE A 294 14.97 10.96 -7.83
N ARG A 295 15.08 11.56 -9.02
CA ARG A 295 15.36 10.82 -10.26
C ARG A 295 16.86 10.63 -10.47
N THR A 296 17.24 9.47 -11.00
CA THR A 296 18.63 9.17 -11.44
C THR A 296 18.70 8.82 -12.94
N PRO A 297 19.88 8.94 -13.58
CA PRO A 297 20.08 8.51 -14.96
C PRO A 297 19.70 7.04 -15.19
N ASN A 298 19.13 6.74 -16.36
CA ASN A 298 18.63 5.41 -16.71
C ASN A 298 19.72 4.37 -16.98
N ASN A 299 20.89 4.83 -17.41
CA ASN A 299 22.03 4.02 -17.85
C ASN A 299 23.14 3.93 -16.79
N ALA A 300 22.93 4.48 -15.59
CA ALA A 300 23.89 4.35 -14.51
C ALA A 300 23.98 2.87 -14.08
N HIS A 301 25.16 2.28 -14.24
CA HIS A 301 25.44 0.94 -13.74
C HIS A 301 25.21 0.87 -12.22
N TYR A 302 24.74 -0.26 -11.69
CA TYR A 302 24.25 -0.35 -10.30
C TYR A 302 25.29 0.00 -9.23
N ASN A 303 26.59 -0.09 -9.55
CA ASN A 303 27.69 0.24 -8.65
C ASN A 303 28.23 1.68 -8.84
N SER A 304 27.63 2.46 -9.74
CA SER A 304 27.97 3.87 -9.94
C SER A 304 27.45 4.73 -8.79
N PRO A 305 28.20 5.76 -8.35
CA PRO A 305 27.69 6.77 -7.42
C PRO A 305 26.40 7.46 -7.89
N ASP A 306 26.21 7.56 -9.21
CA ASP A 306 25.03 8.18 -9.83
C ASP A 306 23.85 7.22 -10.00
N SER A 307 24.04 5.94 -9.67
CA SER A 307 22.93 4.99 -9.61
C SER A 307 21.96 5.37 -8.50
N HIS A 308 20.71 4.92 -8.62
CA HIS A 308 19.72 5.08 -7.57
C HIS A 308 20.19 4.53 -6.21
N VAL A 309 20.97 3.44 -6.21
CA VAL A 309 21.61 2.88 -5.00
C VAL A 309 22.68 3.83 -4.47
N GLY A 310 23.67 4.19 -5.28
CA GLY A 310 24.78 5.05 -4.86
C GLY A 310 24.29 6.39 -4.31
N ARG A 311 23.30 6.98 -4.98
CA ARG A 311 22.68 8.24 -4.55
C ARG A 311 21.89 8.10 -3.24
N ALA A 312 21.28 6.94 -2.96
CA ALA A 312 20.61 6.69 -1.69
C ALA A 312 21.57 6.70 -0.50
N PHE A 313 22.69 5.99 -0.62
CA PHE A 313 23.68 5.94 0.44
C PHE A 313 24.44 7.26 0.60
N LYS A 314 24.64 8.01 -0.49
CA LYS A 314 25.14 9.39 -0.41
C LYS A 314 24.18 10.29 0.37
N LEU A 315 22.89 10.30 0.03
CA LEU A 315 21.89 11.11 0.73
C LEU A 315 21.73 10.72 2.19
N ARG A 316 21.87 9.44 2.53
CA ARG A 316 21.89 8.98 3.92
C ARG A 316 23.00 9.65 4.74
N LYS A 317 24.19 9.85 4.16
CA LYS A 317 25.32 10.53 4.81
C LYS A 317 25.08 12.04 4.95
N GLU A 318 24.33 12.63 4.01
CA GLU A 318 24.04 14.08 3.97
C GLU A 318 22.84 14.50 4.82
N ILE A 319 21.84 13.63 4.98
CA ILE A 319 20.59 13.92 5.72
C ILE A 319 20.70 13.35 7.14
N PRO A 320 20.78 14.19 8.19
CA PRO A 320 20.76 13.72 9.58
C PRO A 320 19.49 12.94 9.90
N ASN A 321 19.57 12.02 10.87
CA ASN A 321 18.42 11.21 11.30
C ASN A 321 17.73 10.46 10.14
N SER A 322 18.53 9.97 9.19
CA SER A 322 18.04 9.20 8.05
C SER A 322 18.54 7.76 8.04
N ILE A 323 17.77 6.88 7.42
CA ILE A 323 18.09 5.47 7.25
C ILE A 323 17.78 5.02 5.82
N VAL A 324 18.61 4.11 5.32
CA VAL A 324 18.29 3.28 4.15
C VAL A 324 17.95 1.88 4.65
N LEU A 325 16.75 1.40 4.35
CA LEU A 325 16.30 0.07 4.82
C LEU A 325 16.93 -1.04 3.99
N ASP A 326 17.19 -0.79 2.70
CA ASP A 326 17.92 -1.65 1.77
C ASP A 326 17.27 -3.02 1.55
N GLN A 327 16.21 -3.04 0.73
CA GLN A 327 15.51 -4.26 0.33
C GLN A 327 16.41 -5.35 -0.28
N TYR A 328 17.63 -5.03 -0.72
CA TYR A 328 18.54 -5.98 -1.37
C TYR A 328 19.39 -6.78 -0.38
N LYS A 329 19.53 -6.31 0.86
CA LYS A 329 20.35 -6.93 1.92
C LYS A 329 19.61 -7.18 3.22
N ASN A 330 18.50 -6.49 3.45
CA ASN A 330 17.78 -6.58 4.71
C ASN A 330 17.08 -7.95 4.81
N CYS A 331 17.47 -8.76 5.80
CA CYS A 331 16.92 -10.12 5.97
C CYS A 331 15.41 -10.12 6.28
N THR A 332 14.88 -8.98 6.70
CA THR A 332 13.44 -8.82 7.00
C THR A 332 12.58 -8.83 5.73
N ASN A 333 13.16 -8.59 4.54
CA ASN A 333 12.49 -8.78 3.25
C ASN A 333 12.08 -10.25 3.03
N PRO A 334 13.01 -11.24 2.95
CA PRO A 334 12.61 -12.64 2.86
C PRO A 334 11.85 -13.14 4.09
N LEU A 335 12.15 -12.61 5.29
CA LEU A 335 11.40 -12.96 6.50
C LEU A 335 9.91 -12.64 6.38
N ALA A 336 9.53 -11.48 5.82
CA ALA A 336 8.13 -11.12 5.63
C ALA A 336 7.36 -12.20 4.84
N HIS A 337 8.00 -12.79 3.83
CA HIS A 337 7.40 -13.84 3.01
C HIS A 337 7.44 -15.22 3.65
N TYR A 338 8.49 -15.52 4.42
CA TYR A 338 8.60 -16.73 5.23
C TYR A 338 7.49 -16.80 6.28
N GLU A 339 7.24 -15.72 7.01
CA GLU A 339 6.28 -15.69 8.12
C GLU A 339 4.83 -15.49 7.69
N SER A 340 4.59 -14.82 6.56
CA SER A 340 3.23 -14.50 6.09
C SER A 340 2.89 -15.19 4.77
N THR A 341 3.43 -14.74 3.64
CA THR A 341 3.00 -15.18 2.31
C THR A 341 3.01 -16.70 2.14
N ALA A 342 4.05 -17.38 2.65
CA ALA A 342 4.17 -18.82 2.58
C ALA A 342 3.16 -19.55 3.49
N GLU A 343 2.96 -19.06 4.72
CA GLU A 343 1.96 -19.61 5.66
C GLU A 343 0.55 -19.45 5.10
N GLU A 344 0.23 -18.30 4.50
CA GLU A 344 -1.06 -18.06 3.83
C GLU A 344 -1.30 -19.00 2.64
N ILE A 345 -0.25 -19.37 1.90
CA ILE A 345 -0.37 -20.34 0.79
C ILE A 345 -0.60 -21.76 1.36
N LEU A 346 0.14 -22.14 2.39
CA LEU A 346 0.02 -23.44 3.05
C LEU A 346 -1.36 -23.59 3.69
N ASP A 347 -1.85 -22.58 4.40
CA ASP A 347 -3.17 -22.55 5.02
C ASP A 347 -4.28 -22.69 3.97
N ALA A 348 -4.22 -21.93 2.88
CA ALA A 348 -5.24 -21.95 1.83
C ALA A 348 -5.38 -23.30 1.10
N LEU A 349 -4.34 -24.15 1.10
CA LEU A 349 -4.33 -25.45 0.43
C LEU A 349 -4.15 -26.64 1.40
N ASP A 350 -4.39 -26.45 2.70
CA ASP A 350 -4.22 -27.49 3.73
C ASP A 350 -2.84 -28.19 3.65
N GLY A 351 -1.79 -27.42 3.37
CA GLY A 351 -0.42 -27.89 3.19
C GLY A 351 -0.14 -28.68 1.90
N LYS A 352 -1.11 -28.82 0.98
CA LYS A 352 -0.97 -29.58 -0.27
C LYS A 352 -0.51 -28.68 -1.41
N VAL A 353 0.79 -28.42 -1.47
CA VAL A 353 1.42 -27.60 -2.51
C VAL A 353 2.47 -28.44 -3.25
N ASP A 354 2.32 -28.63 -4.56
CA ASP A 354 3.26 -29.41 -5.38
C ASP A 354 4.28 -28.53 -6.09
N MET A 355 3.92 -27.28 -6.38
CA MET A 355 4.80 -26.32 -7.03
C MET A 355 4.47 -24.89 -6.63
N VAL A 356 5.48 -24.06 -6.48
CA VAL A 356 5.35 -22.60 -6.34
C VAL A 356 6.23 -21.89 -7.36
N VAL A 357 5.64 -20.95 -8.10
CA VAL A 357 6.28 -20.23 -9.21
C VAL A 357 6.34 -18.74 -8.89
N ILE A 358 7.55 -18.17 -8.88
CA ILE A 358 7.81 -16.83 -8.33
C ILE A 358 8.69 -16.04 -9.29
N GLY A 359 8.24 -14.84 -9.67
CA GLY A 359 9.06 -13.88 -10.40
C GLY A 359 10.12 -13.28 -9.50
N VAL A 360 11.38 -13.30 -9.95
CA VAL A 360 12.52 -12.96 -9.08
C VAL A 360 13.02 -11.55 -9.40
N GLY A 361 12.85 -10.64 -8.45
CA GLY A 361 13.48 -9.31 -8.43
C GLY A 361 14.57 -9.26 -7.37
N THR A 362 14.23 -8.75 -6.18
CA THR A 362 15.16 -8.79 -5.02
C THR A 362 15.51 -10.22 -4.59
N GLY A 363 14.64 -11.20 -4.87
CA GLY A 363 14.78 -12.58 -4.40
C GLY A 363 14.16 -12.84 -3.03
N GLY A 364 13.74 -11.81 -2.29
CA GLY A 364 13.15 -11.99 -0.97
C GLY A 364 11.91 -12.91 -0.96
N SER A 365 10.99 -12.74 -1.93
CA SER A 365 9.80 -13.59 -2.01
C SER A 365 10.11 -15.05 -2.29
N ILE A 366 11.02 -15.35 -3.23
CA ILE A 366 11.39 -16.73 -3.54
C ILE A 366 12.16 -17.39 -2.40
N THR A 367 13.14 -16.70 -1.79
CA THR A 367 13.91 -17.19 -0.63
C THR A 367 13.02 -17.43 0.59
N GLY A 368 12.14 -16.48 0.92
CA GLY A 368 11.27 -16.61 2.09
C GLY A 368 10.26 -17.76 1.95
N ILE A 369 9.62 -17.86 0.77
CA ILE A 369 8.64 -18.90 0.51
C ILE A 369 9.30 -20.27 0.40
N SER A 370 10.41 -20.39 -0.34
CA SER A 370 11.12 -21.66 -0.50
C SER A 370 11.52 -22.25 0.85
N ARG A 371 12.11 -21.45 1.75
CA ARG A 371 12.56 -21.92 3.06
C ARG A 371 11.43 -22.39 3.94
N LYS A 372 10.28 -21.72 3.89
CA LYS A 372 9.09 -22.19 4.59
C LYS A 372 8.57 -23.50 3.99
N MET A 373 8.50 -23.58 2.66
CA MET A 373 8.09 -24.79 1.95
C MET A 373 9.02 -25.97 2.27
N ARG A 374 10.34 -25.78 2.34
CA ARG A 374 11.27 -26.86 2.76
C ARG A 374 10.98 -27.39 4.17
N LYS A 375 10.56 -26.53 5.11
CA LYS A 375 10.18 -26.95 6.48
C LYS A 375 8.82 -27.66 6.53
N ARG A 376 7.85 -27.24 5.73
CA ARG A 376 6.43 -27.63 5.89
C ARG A 376 5.87 -28.53 4.79
N CYS A 377 6.43 -28.46 3.60
CA CYS A 377 6.00 -29.10 2.36
C CYS A 377 7.23 -29.43 1.48
N PRO A 378 8.18 -30.25 1.95
CA PRO A 378 9.51 -30.41 1.34
C PRO A 378 9.49 -30.91 -0.11
N GLN A 379 8.43 -31.60 -0.52
CA GLN A 379 8.22 -32.08 -1.89
C GLN A 379 7.86 -30.98 -2.89
N CYS A 380 7.51 -29.78 -2.41
CA CYS A 380 7.12 -28.67 -3.27
C CYS A 380 8.29 -28.25 -4.18
N ILE A 381 8.02 -28.15 -5.48
CA ILE A 381 8.98 -27.67 -6.49
C ILE A 381 8.97 -26.14 -6.50
N ILE A 382 10.14 -25.53 -6.32
CA ILE A 382 10.33 -24.08 -6.34
C ILE A 382 10.84 -23.64 -7.70
N VAL A 383 10.06 -22.82 -8.41
CA VAL A 383 10.39 -22.31 -9.74
C VAL A 383 10.60 -20.80 -9.71
N GLY A 384 11.78 -20.35 -10.11
CA GLY A 384 12.11 -18.94 -10.31
C GLY A 384 11.84 -18.49 -11.74
N VAL A 385 11.18 -17.36 -11.92
CA VAL A 385 10.96 -16.73 -13.23
C VAL A 385 11.82 -15.48 -13.34
N ASP A 386 12.65 -15.42 -14.37
CA ASP A 386 13.64 -14.36 -14.58
C ASP A 386 13.58 -13.86 -16.03
N PRO A 387 13.47 -12.54 -16.31
CA PRO A 387 13.39 -12.08 -17.70
C PRO A 387 14.70 -12.32 -18.46
N LYS A 388 14.61 -12.45 -19.79
CA LYS A 388 15.78 -12.35 -20.67
C LYS A 388 16.42 -10.97 -20.51
N GLY A 389 17.76 -10.93 -20.54
CA GLY A 389 18.54 -9.74 -20.18
C GLY A 389 18.90 -9.62 -18.68
N SER A 390 18.30 -10.43 -17.80
CA SER A 390 18.74 -10.55 -16.39
C SER A 390 19.73 -11.69 -16.15
N VAL A 391 20.56 -11.55 -15.12
CA VAL A 391 21.59 -12.52 -14.70
C VAL A 391 21.18 -13.42 -13.53
N LEU A 392 19.95 -13.31 -13.00
CA LEU A 392 19.59 -13.99 -11.74
C LEU A 392 19.53 -15.51 -11.91
N SER A 393 19.01 -16.01 -13.03
CA SER A 393 18.91 -17.45 -13.28
C SER A 393 20.24 -18.12 -13.63
N SER A 394 21.24 -17.38 -14.10
CA SER A 394 22.55 -17.92 -14.49
C SER A 394 23.59 -17.84 -13.37
N GLY A 395 23.38 -16.96 -12.38
CA GLY A 395 24.36 -16.70 -11.30
C GLY A 395 25.66 -16.07 -11.81
N THR A 396 25.74 -15.66 -13.08
CA THR A 396 26.96 -15.11 -13.69
C THR A 396 27.08 -13.63 -13.36
N HIS A 397 27.95 -13.30 -12.40
CA HIS A 397 28.26 -11.92 -12.03
C HIS A 397 29.14 -11.25 -13.09
N GLY A 398 28.64 -10.22 -13.78
CA GLY A 398 29.47 -9.24 -14.50
C GLY A 398 30.53 -9.78 -15.48
N LYS A 399 30.43 -11.03 -15.96
CA LYS A 399 31.46 -11.68 -16.79
C LYS A 399 31.21 -11.59 -18.30
N GLU A 400 30.11 -10.99 -18.73
CA GLU A 400 29.88 -10.68 -20.13
C GLU A 400 29.79 -9.16 -20.32
N GLU A 401 30.95 -8.50 -20.33
CA GLU A 401 31.09 -7.11 -20.80
C GLU A 401 30.69 -6.94 -22.28
N ASN A 402 30.43 -8.04 -23.00
CA ASN A 402 30.15 -8.07 -24.44
C ASN A 402 28.80 -8.67 -24.85
N SER A 403 27.90 -9.02 -23.92
CA SER A 403 26.51 -9.27 -24.33
C SER A 403 25.87 -7.91 -24.60
N HIS A 404 25.38 -7.64 -25.81
CA HIS A 404 24.47 -6.52 -26.03
C HIS A 404 23.32 -6.67 -25.02
N HIS A 405 23.36 -5.92 -23.92
CA HIS A 405 22.45 -6.12 -22.80
C HIS A 405 21.02 -5.83 -23.26
N GLU A 406 20.29 -6.90 -23.59
CA GLU A 406 18.89 -6.82 -24.00
C GLU A 406 18.10 -6.15 -22.88
N ARG A 407 17.62 -4.93 -23.17
CA ARG A 407 16.76 -4.19 -22.26
C ARG A 407 15.39 -4.82 -22.30
N TYR A 408 14.82 -5.10 -21.13
CA TYR A 408 13.43 -5.53 -20.98
C TYR A 408 12.57 -4.41 -20.38
N GLN A 409 11.28 -4.47 -20.68
CA GLN A 409 10.24 -3.52 -20.29
C GLN A 409 9.44 -3.99 -19.08
N VAL A 410 9.36 -5.30 -18.83
CA VAL A 410 8.69 -5.84 -17.62
C VAL A 410 9.34 -5.26 -16.36
N GLU A 411 8.51 -4.80 -15.42
CA GLU A 411 8.97 -4.12 -14.22
C GLU A 411 8.87 -5.02 -12.98
N GLY A 412 9.86 -4.92 -12.09
CA GLY A 412 9.82 -5.54 -10.76
C GLY A 412 10.46 -6.93 -10.66
N ILE A 413 10.88 -7.51 -11.78
CA ILE A 413 11.65 -8.76 -11.88
C ILE A 413 12.90 -8.55 -12.73
N GLY A 414 13.93 -9.37 -12.49
CA GLY A 414 15.24 -9.27 -13.13
C GLY A 414 16.13 -8.17 -12.56
N TYR A 415 17.43 -8.46 -12.47
CA TYR A 415 18.51 -7.51 -12.19
C TYR A 415 19.78 -7.83 -12.98
N GLN A 416 20.70 -6.86 -13.02
CA GLN A 416 22.06 -7.00 -13.56
C GLN A 416 23.09 -7.41 -12.47
N PHE A 417 22.61 -7.65 -11.26
CA PHE A 417 23.37 -8.15 -10.13
C PHE A 417 22.49 -9.12 -9.34
N VAL A 418 23.10 -9.97 -8.52
CA VAL A 418 22.37 -10.89 -7.64
C VAL A 418 22.20 -10.21 -6.28
N PRO A 419 20.98 -9.94 -5.79
CA PRO A 419 20.80 -9.35 -4.47
C PRO A 419 21.24 -10.31 -3.35
N SER A 420 21.69 -9.77 -2.22
CA SER A 420 22.20 -10.58 -1.10
C SER A 420 21.12 -11.42 -0.41
N VAL A 421 19.86 -10.96 -0.46
CA VAL A 421 18.70 -11.70 0.07
C VAL A 421 18.23 -12.87 -0.81
N LEU A 422 18.75 -13.01 -2.04
CA LEU A 422 18.41 -14.12 -2.93
C LEU A 422 19.26 -15.35 -2.61
N GLU A 423 18.62 -16.43 -2.19
CA GLU A 423 19.27 -17.73 -2.08
C GLU A 423 18.96 -18.60 -3.30
N MET A 424 19.89 -18.65 -4.25
CA MET A 424 19.73 -19.42 -5.48
C MET A 424 19.68 -20.93 -5.23
N SER A 425 20.33 -21.43 -4.17
CA SER A 425 20.31 -22.85 -3.83
C SER A 425 18.94 -23.36 -3.37
N ASP A 426 18.02 -22.45 -3.01
CA ASP A 426 16.65 -22.81 -2.65
C ASP A 426 15.72 -23.00 -3.88
N VAL A 427 16.20 -22.71 -5.10
CA VAL A 427 15.42 -22.76 -6.34
C VAL A 427 15.69 -24.04 -7.11
N ASP A 428 14.65 -24.84 -7.39
CA ASP A 428 14.79 -26.12 -8.10
C ASP A 428 14.90 -25.96 -9.62
N ARG A 429 14.22 -24.94 -10.17
CA ARG A 429 14.16 -24.69 -11.62
C ARG A 429 14.02 -23.21 -11.91
N TRP A 430 14.60 -22.79 -13.04
CA TRP A 430 14.45 -21.44 -13.57
C TRP A 430 13.73 -21.45 -14.92
N GLU A 431 12.88 -20.45 -15.13
CA GLU A 431 12.21 -20.17 -16.41
C GLU A 431 12.58 -18.76 -16.89
N LYS A 432 12.99 -18.66 -18.15
CA LYS A 432 13.26 -17.38 -18.81
C LYS A 432 12.05 -16.90 -19.60
N THR A 433 11.70 -15.63 -19.47
CA THR A 433 10.58 -15.02 -20.22
C THR A 433 11.00 -13.79 -21.01
N GLU A 434 10.31 -13.55 -22.12
CA GLU A 434 10.42 -12.34 -22.93
C GLU A 434 9.25 -11.39 -22.69
N ASP A 435 9.41 -10.12 -23.04
CA ASP A 435 8.40 -9.08 -22.82
C ASP A 435 7.10 -9.35 -23.61
N ALA A 436 7.20 -9.78 -24.88
CA ALA A 436 6.03 -9.98 -25.74
C ALA A 436 5.03 -10.99 -25.12
N GLU A 437 5.51 -12.19 -24.78
CA GLU A 437 4.68 -13.21 -24.14
C GLU A 437 4.23 -12.83 -22.73
N THR A 438 5.07 -12.08 -22.00
CA THR A 438 4.76 -11.58 -20.66
C THR A 438 3.53 -10.69 -20.68
N PHE A 439 3.51 -9.71 -21.59
CA PHE A 439 2.42 -8.74 -21.69
C PHE A 439 1.16 -9.33 -22.31
N GLN A 440 1.29 -10.23 -23.30
CA GLN A 440 0.17 -10.97 -23.85
C GLN A 440 -0.52 -11.82 -22.76
N MET A 441 0.25 -12.58 -21.99
CA MET A 441 -0.30 -13.40 -20.90
C MET A 441 -0.94 -12.55 -19.78
N ALA A 442 -0.37 -11.38 -19.47
CA ALA A 442 -0.99 -10.45 -18.53
C ALA A 442 -2.36 -9.96 -19.03
N ARG A 443 -2.51 -9.67 -20.32
CA ARG A 443 -3.81 -9.32 -20.93
C ARG A 443 -4.76 -10.51 -20.96
N GLU A 444 -4.27 -11.73 -21.22
CA GLU A 444 -5.11 -12.93 -21.14
C GLU A 444 -5.68 -13.15 -19.74
N LEU A 445 -4.92 -12.89 -18.68
CA LEU A 445 -5.43 -12.91 -17.31
C LEU A 445 -6.60 -11.93 -17.11
N HIS A 446 -6.59 -10.78 -17.79
CA HIS A 446 -7.67 -9.79 -17.72
C HIS A 446 -8.89 -10.29 -18.49
N LEU A 447 -8.70 -10.72 -19.74
CA LEU A 447 -9.75 -11.16 -20.65
C LEU A 447 -10.43 -12.48 -20.25
N LYS A 448 -9.66 -13.46 -19.75
CA LYS A 448 -10.14 -14.83 -19.53
C LYS A 448 -10.47 -15.13 -18.08
N GLU A 449 -9.78 -14.49 -17.13
CA GLU A 449 -9.94 -14.75 -15.69
C GLU A 449 -10.46 -13.52 -14.91
N GLY A 450 -10.56 -12.34 -15.53
CA GLY A 450 -11.00 -11.10 -14.89
C GLY A 450 -10.01 -10.54 -13.86
N ILE A 451 -8.76 -10.95 -13.87
CA ILE A 451 -7.74 -10.61 -12.86
C ILE A 451 -6.94 -9.39 -13.31
N LEU A 452 -7.21 -8.20 -12.78
CA LEU A 452 -6.53 -6.94 -13.15
C LEU A 452 -5.10 -6.78 -12.59
N CYS A 453 -4.21 -7.71 -12.95
CA CYS A 453 -2.82 -7.76 -12.51
C CYS A 453 -1.85 -6.94 -13.41
N GLY A 454 -0.62 -6.75 -12.93
CA GLY A 454 0.48 -6.10 -13.64
C GLY A 454 1.29 -7.03 -14.55
N GLY A 455 2.28 -6.48 -15.26
CA GLY A 455 3.05 -7.22 -16.29
C GLY A 455 3.83 -8.42 -15.75
N SER A 456 4.48 -8.29 -14.58
CA SER A 456 5.24 -9.39 -13.98
C SER A 456 4.39 -10.64 -13.70
N SER A 457 3.09 -10.47 -13.46
CA SER A 457 2.14 -11.56 -13.29
C SER A 457 2.03 -12.44 -14.54
N GLY A 458 2.06 -11.82 -15.73
CA GLY A 458 2.05 -12.54 -17.00
C GLY A 458 3.30 -13.38 -17.20
N ALA A 459 4.49 -12.82 -16.91
CA ALA A 459 5.76 -13.56 -16.95
C ALA A 459 5.71 -14.78 -16.04
N ILE A 460 5.25 -14.59 -14.81
CA ILE A 460 5.17 -15.67 -13.81
C ILE A 460 4.21 -16.77 -14.28
N LEU A 461 3.06 -16.41 -14.84
CA LEU A 461 2.12 -17.39 -15.38
C LEU A 461 2.68 -18.13 -16.59
N VAL A 462 3.40 -17.45 -17.51
CA VAL A 462 4.12 -18.13 -18.60
C VAL A 462 5.07 -19.19 -18.04
N GLY A 463 5.90 -18.82 -17.06
CA GLY A 463 6.79 -19.78 -16.38
C GLY A 463 6.02 -20.91 -15.70
N ALA A 464 4.88 -20.60 -15.08
CA ALA A 464 4.05 -21.58 -14.40
C ALA A 464 3.43 -22.59 -15.37
N LEU A 465 2.88 -22.14 -16.51
CA LEU A 465 2.31 -23.02 -17.53
C LEU A 465 3.37 -23.95 -18.13
N ARG A 466 4.61 -23.47 -18.33
CA ARG A 466 5.73 -24.30 -18.81
C ARG A 466 6.18 -25.34 -17.78
N ALA A 467 6.35 -24.92 -16.53
CA ALA A 467 6.80 -25.80 -15.45
C ALA A 467 5.72 -26.82 -15.05
N ALA A 468 4.45 -26.43 -15.05
CA ALA A 468 3.33 -27.25 -14.61
C ALA A 468 3.00 -28.42 -15.55
N LYS A 469 3.55 -28.48 -16.78
CA LYS A 469 3.36 -29.61 -17.71
C LYS A 469 3.77 -30.97 -17.13
N GLN A 470 4.69 -30.97 -16.15
CA GLN A 470 5.11 -32.21 -15.48
C GLN A 470 4.13 -32.68 -14.39
N LEU A 471 3.29 -31.77 -13.88
CA LEU A 471 2.33 -32.07 -12.83
C LEU A 471 1.10 -32.76 -13.40
N LYS A 472 0.44 -33.56 -12.55
CA LYS A 472 -0.71 -34.38 -12.90
C LYS A 472 -2.00 -33.85 -12.26
N LYS A 473 -3.13 -34.34 -12.76
CA LYS A 473 -4.45 -34.06 -12.18
C LYS A 473 -4.46 -34.32 -10.67
N GLY A 474 -4.97 -33.34 -9.92
CA GLY A 474 -5.03 -33.37 -8.45
C GLY A 474 -3.86 -32.71 -7.73
N GLN A 475 -2.75 -32.45 -8.44
CA GLN A 475 -1.64 -31.64 -7.90
C GLN A 475 -1.93 -30.15 -8.00
N ASN A 476 -1.26 -29.35 -7.17
CA ASN A 476 -1.50 -27.93 -7.00
C ASN A 476 -0.24 -27.10 -7.29
N CYS A 477 -0.32 -26.25 -8.31
CA CYS A 477 0.69 -25.24 -8.63
C CYS A 477 0.20 -23.86 -8.24
N VAL A 478 0.99 -23.14 -7.45
CA VAL A 478 0.71 -21.77 -7.02
C VAL A 478 1.67 -20.84 -7.73
N PHE A 479 1.17 -19.71 -8.23
CA PHE A 479 2.00 -18.65 -8.79
C PHE A 479 1.64 -17.30 -8.19
N LEU A 480 2.60 -16.39 -8.09
CA LEU A 480 2.35 -15.06 -7.51
C LEU A 480 1.85 -14.07 -8.56
N LEU A 481 0.92 -13.21 -8.16
CA LEU A 481 0.43 -12.05 -8.92
C LEU A 481 0.88 -10.77 -8.19
N PRO A 482 2.11 -10.25 -8.46
CA PRO A 482 2.79 -9.35 -7.54
C PRO A 482 2.18 -7.96 -7.36
N ASP A 483 1.58 -7.40 -8.41
CA ASP A 483 0.99 -6.06 -8.39
C ASP A 483 -0.13 -5.90 -9.44
N GLY A 484 -0.82 -4.76 -9.39
CA GLY A 484 -2.04 -4.50 -10.15
C GLY A 484 -1.85 -3.64 -11.40
N ALA A 485 -2.89 -3.60 -12.23
CA ALA A 485 -2.96 -2.83 -13.47
C ALA A 485 -2.65 -1.31 -13.32
N ARG A 486 -2.84 -0.73 -12.12
CA ARG A 486 -2.62 0.70 -11.83
C ARG A 486 -1.28 1.24 -12.33
N ASN A 487 -0.22 0.47 -12.17
CA ASN A 487 1.13 0.94 -12.47
C ASN A 487 1.43 1.00 -13.98
N TYR A 488 0.52 0.54 -14.84
CA TYR A 488 0.81 0.20 -16.24
C TYR A 488 -0.23 0.75 -17.23
N LEU A 489 -1.04 1.72 -16.83
CA LEU A 489 -2.16 2.27 -17.61
C LEU A 489 -1.71 2.82 -18.98
N ASN A 490 -0.51 3.38 -19.07
CA ASN A 490 0.09 3.87 -20.31
C ASN A 490 1.12 2.89 -20.95
N LYS A 491 1.15 1.62 -20.51
CA LYS A 491 2.07 0.60 -21.01
C LYS A 491 1.30 -0.56 -21.65
N PHE A 492 1.52 -1.80 -21.22
CA PHE A 492 0.98 -3.00 -21.86
C PHE A 492 -0.55 -3.07 -21.93
N LEU A 493 -1.24 -2.26 -21.14
CA LEU A 493 -2.69 -2.11 -21.20
C LEU A 493 -3.16 -1.30 -22.43
N SER A 494 -2.31 -0.39 -22.92
CA SER A 494 -2.54 0.40 -24.13
C SER A 494 -2.17 -0.40 -25.37
N ASP A 495 -3.11 -0.54 -26.31
CA ASP A 495 -2.86 -1.15 -27.62
C ASP A 495 -1.80 -0.39 -28.41
N GLU A 496 -1.81 0.95 -28.34
CA GLU A 496 -0.81 1.80 -29.01
C GLU A 496 0.60 1.48 -28.52
N TRP A 497 0.78 1.32 -27.21
CA TRP A 497 2.08 0.99 -26.64
C TRP A 497 2.51 -0.44 -27.00
N MET A 498 1.59 -1.39 -27.03
CA MET A 498 1.88 -2.77 -27.42
C MET A 498 2.30 -2.87 -28.89
N LEU A 499 1.65 -2.10 -29.78
CA LEU A 499 2.00 -1.99 -31.19
C LEU A 499 3.35 -1.29 -31.39
N SER A 500 3.59 -0.17 -30.70
CA SER A 500 4.84 0.59 -30.85
C SER A 500 6.09 -0.16 -30.37
N ASN A 501 5.91 -1.23 -29.61
CA ASN A 501 6.99 -2.09 -29.11
C ASN A 501 6.98 -3.49 -29.76
N ASP A 502 6.21 -3.71 -30.83
CA ASP A 502 6.10 -4.99 -31.54
C ASP A 502 5.70 -6.19 -30.64
N TYR A 503 4.95 -5.93 -29.58
CA TYR A 503 4.47 -6.96 -28.63
C TYR A 503 3.09 -7.50 -28.97
N MET A 504 2.41 -6.91 -29.95
CA MET A 504 1.20 -7.47 -30.53
C MET A 504 1.15 -7.19 -32.04
N PRO A 505 0.53 -8.09 -32.83
CA PRO A 505 0.26 -7.78 -34.23
C PRO A 505 -0.79 -6.66 -34.34
N GLU A 506 -0.83 -5.98 -35.48
CA GLU A 506 -1.92 -5.05 -35.79
C GLU A 506 -3.26 -5.77 -35.67
N PRO A 507 -4.18 -5.29 -34.81
CA PRO A 507 -5.49 -5.89 -34.71
C PRO A 507 -6.24 -5.67 -36.03
N PRO A 508 -7.10 -6.62 -36.45
CA PRO A 508 -7.91 -6.42 -37.63
C PRO A 508 -8.75 -5.13 -37.49
N PRO A 509 -8.99 -4.38 -38.59
CA PRO A 509 -9.74 -3.13 -38.54
C PRO A 509 -11.09 -3.36 -37.87
N GLN A 510 -11.26 -2.83 -36.66
CA GLN A 510 -12.55 -2.88 -35.98
C GLN A 510 -13.50 -1.93 -36.68
N LYS A 511 -14.59 -2.44 -37.24
CA LYS A 511 -15.68 -1.57 -37.69
C LYS A 511 -16.23 -0.86 -36.45
N PRO A 512 -16.19 0.48 -36.40
CA PRO A 512 -16.66 1.19 -35.22
C PRO A 512 -18.13 0.84 -35.01
N LEU A 513 -18.44 0.40 -33.80
CA LEU A 513 -19.76 -0.10 -33.44
C LEU A 513 -20.70 1.09 -33.22
N TYR A 514 -21.31 1.57 -34.30
CA TYR A 514 -22.35 2.59 -34.26
C TYR A 514 -23.70 2.01 -34.69
N PRO A 515 -24.81 2.46 -34.07
CA PRO A 515 -26.15 2.08 -34.50
C PRO A 515 -26.37 2.41 -35.98
N LYS A 516 -26.97 1.49 -36.73
CA LYS A 516 -27.21 1.64 -38.18
C LYS A 516 -28.43 2.50 -38.50
N THR A 517 -29.37 2.61 -37.57
CA THR A 517 -30.65 3.28 -37.79
C THR A 517 -30.70 4.65 -37.13
N THR A 518 -31.16 5.67 -37.87
CA THR A 518 -31.67 6.92 -37.30
C THR A 518 -32.97 6.60 -36.59
N PHE A 519 -32.90 6.49 -35.26
CA PHE A 519 -34.03 6.12 -34.42
C PHE A 519 -34.47 7.34 -33.61
N SER A 520 -35.74 7.72 -33.67
CA SER A 520 -36.35 8.53 -32.62
C SER A 520 -36.45 7.66 -31.37
N ILE A 521 -35.76 8.03 -30.27
CA ILE A 521 -35.80 7.30 -28.98
C ILE A 521 -37.25 6.90 -28.71
N PRO A 522 -37.55 5.67 -28.24
CA PRO A 522 -38.93 5.38 -27.85
C PRO A 522 -39.33 6.44 -26.83
N GLU A 523 -40.55 6.97 -26.86
CA GLU A 523 -41.08 7.94 -25.89
C GLU A 523 -41.02 7.48 -24.39
N VAL A 524 -40.29 6.41 -24.04
CA VAL A 524 -40.61 5.49 -22.95
C VAL A 524 -39.40 5.03 -22.08
N TYR A 525 -38.18 5.60 -22.20
CA TYR A 525 -37.14 5.36 -21.18
C TYR A 525 -37.00 6.57 -20.24
N ASN A 526 -37.41 6.40 -18.99
CA ASN A 526 -37.26 7.38 -17.93
C ASN A 526 -36.47 6.76 -16.76
N PRO A 527 -35.22 7.20 -16.47
CA PRO A 527 -34.42 6.65 -15.37
C PRO A 527 -35.01 6.93 -13.98
N GLU A 528 -35.98 7.84 -13.87
CA GLU A 528 -36.73 8.14 -12.65
C GLU A 528 -37.96 7.23 -12.46
N SER A 529 -38.43 6.62 -13.55
CA SER A 529 -39.58 5.70 -13.47
C SER A 529 -39.16 4.41 -12.77
N LYS A 530 -39.81 4.12 -11.64
CA LYS A 530 -39.73 2.79 -11.03
C LYS A 530 -40.05 1.75 -12.10
N ALA A 531 -39.26 0.69 -12.16
CA ALA A 531 -39.48 -0.38 -13.13
C ALA A 531 -40.95 -0.83 -13.04
N THR A 532 -41.67 -0.82 -14.17
CA THR A 532 -43.10 -1.13 -14.26
C THR A 532 -43.42 -2.59 -13.94
N GLU A 533 -42.40 -3.46 -13.90
CA GLU A 533 -42.50 -4.83 -13.42
C GLU A 533 -42.16 -4.88 -11.92
N SER A 534 -43.21 -4.63 -11.14
CA SER A 534 -43.41 -4.94 -9.73
C SER A 534 -42.36 -5.79 -9.00
N PHE A 535 -41.49 -5.11 -8.24
CA PHE A 535 -40.91 -5.63 -7.00
C PHE A 535 -41.77 -5.27 -5.78
N GLN A 536 -43.01 -5.77 -5.80
CA GLN A 536 -43.65 -6.07 -4.52
C GLN A 536 -43.32 -7.49 -4.05
N ILE A 537 -42.44 -8.19 -4.78
CA ILE A 537 -41.98 -9.52 -4.45
C ILE A 537 -40.46 -9.49 -4.42
N VAL A 538 -39.91 -9.15 -3.24
CA VAL A 538 -38.69 -9.81 -2.77
C VAL A 538 -38.92 -11.29 -3.07
N PRO A 539 -38.10 -11.99 -3.87
CA PRO A 539 -38.28 -13.43 -4.04
C PRO A 539 -38.29 -14.01 -2.63
N LYS A 540 -39.47 -14.42 -2.15
CA LYS A 540 -39.63 -14.98 -0.81
C LYS A 540 -39.78 -16.49 -0.97
N PRO A 541 -38.92 -17.29 -0.32
CA PRO A 541 -37.68 -16.92 0.35
C PRO A 541 -36.49 -17.24 -0.57
N TRP A 542 -35.89 -16.21 -1.17
CA TRP A 542 -34.44 -16.16 -1.19
C TRP A 542 -34.06 -16.16 0.29
N LYS A 543 -33.74 -17.34 0.83
CA LYS A 543 -33.23 -17.45 2.19
C LYS A 543 -32.05 -16.49 2.23
N SER A 544 -32.13 -15.41 3.00
CA SER A 544 -30.94 -14.67 3.39
C SER A 544 -30.05 -15.72 4.04
N ASN A 545 -29.03 -16.18 3.33
CA ASN A 545 -28.00 -16.95 3.99
C ASN A 545 -27.50 -16.05 5.13
N PRO A 546 -27.35 -16.58 6.34
CA PRO A 546 -26.81 -15.79 7.43
C PRO A 546 -25.52 -15.12 6.92
N PHE A 547 -25.35 -13.83 7.18
CA PHE A 547 -24.10 -13.16 6.87
C PHE A 547 -22.99 -13.90 7.64
N ILE A 548 -22.11 -14.56 6.90
CA ILE A 548 -20.94 -15.23 7.46
C ILE A 548 -19.75 -14.35 7.06
N PRO A 549 -19.13 -13.65 8.02
CA PRO A 549 -17.90 -12.91 7.75
C PRO A 549 -16.88 -13.87 7.14
N LEU A 550 -16.42 -13.59 5.93
CA LEU A 550 -15.36 -14.41 5.35
C LEU A 550 -14.06 -14.11 6.10
N LYS A 551 -13.35 -15.16 6.54
CA LYS A 551 -11.92 -15.01 6.86
C LYS A 551 -11.22 -14.58 5.56
N ARG A 552 -10.54 -13.44 5.59
CA ARG A 552 -9.55 -13.07 4.56
C ARG A 552 -8.43 -14.10 4.60
N CYS A 553 -7.86 -14.44 3.45
CA CYS A 553 -7.10 -15.67 3.17
C CYS A 553 -7.99 -16.92 3.01
N ARG A 554 -8.56 -17.08 1.81
CA ARG A 554 -9.21 -18.33 1.40
C ARG A 554 -8.82 -18.67 -0.02
N LEU A 555 -8.78 -19.96 -0.29
CA LEU A 555 -8.90 -20.48 -1.63
C LEU A 555 -10.29 -20.10 -2.17
N ILE A 556 -10.32 -19.32 -3.25
CA ILE A 556 -11.55 -18.90 -3.93
C ILE A 556 -11.60 -19.44 -5.36
N LYS A 557 -12.81 -19.69 -5.85
CA LYS A 557 -13.02 -20.40 -7.14
C LYS A 557 -12.67 -19.55 -8.36
N ASN A 558 -12.86 -18.24 -8.25
CA ASN A 558 -12.47 -17.24 -9.23
C ASN A 558 -12.45 -15.86 -8.54
N ILE A 559 -11.96 -14.84 -9.25
CA ILE A 559 -11.74 -13.52 -8.65
C ILE A 559 -13.04 -12.78 -8.25
N SER A 560 -14.22 -13.16 -8.77
CA SER A 560 -15.49 -12.53 -8.37
C SER A 560 -15.89 -12.84 -6.92
N GLU A 561 -15.36 -13.91 -6.33
CA GLU A 561 -15.54 -14.22 -4.90
C GLU A 561 -14.74 -13.27 -3.99
N ALA A 562 -13.77 -12.51 -4.53
CA ALA A 562 -13.08 -11.43 -3.83
C ALA A 562 -13.89 -10.11 -3.83
N ILE A 563 -15.08 -10.07 -4.44
CA ILE A 563 -16.01 -8.94 -4.35
C ILE A 563 -16.77 -9.05 -3.02
N GLY A 564 -16.64 -8.04 -2.18
CA GLY A 564 -17.15 -8.01 -0.82
C GLY A 564 -16.10 -8.33 0.23
N ASN A 565 -16.48 -8.28 1.51
CA ASN A 565 -15.58 -8.46 2.66
C ASN A 565 -14.34 -7.54 2.59
N THR A 566 -14.55 -6.33 2.10
CA THR A 566 -13.53 -5.27 2.13
C THR A 566 -13.31 -4.81 3.58
N PRO A 567 -12.18 -4.18 3.94
CA PRO A 567 -11.93 -3.81 5.33
C PRO A 567 -12.72 -2.54 5.71
N ILE A 568 -12.94 -2.37 7.02
CA ILE A 568 -13.31 -1.08 7.61
C ILE A 568 -12.09 -0.58 8.39
N VAL A 569 -11.71 0.66 8.16
CA VAL A 569 -10.51 1.28 8.76
C VAL A 569 -10.91 2.50 9.55
N LYS A 570 -10.39 2.62 10.78
CA LYS A 570 -10.53 3.81 11.61
C LYS A 570 -9.55 4.90 11.16
N LEU A 571 -10.03 6.14 11.02
CA LEU A 571 -9.16 7.29 10.78
C LEU A 571 -8.61 7.83 12.11
N PHE A 572 -7.33 8.19 12.14
CA PHE A 572 -6.66 8.64 13.37
C PHE A 572 -6.17 10.08 13.32
N LYS A 573 -5.47 10.47 12.25
CA LYS A 573 -4.84 11.78 12.13
C LYS A 573 -5.82 12.85 11.67
N LEU A 574 -6.63 12.53 10.67
CA LEU A 574 -7.50 13.50 10.02
C LEU A 574 -8.63 13.98 10.94
N PRO A 575 -9.40 13.11 11.65
CA PRO A 575 -10.38 13.59 12.63
C PRO A 575 -9.76 14.42 13.75
N LYS A 576 -8.57 14.01 14.22
CA LYS A 576 -7.82 14.72 15.28
C LYS A 576 -7.37 16.11 14.82
N LYS A 577 -6.88 16.25 13.58
CA LYS A 577 -6.49 17.54 12.96
C LYS A 577 -7.62 18.58 13.04
N TYR A 578 -8.86 18.11 13.05
CA TYR A 578 -10.05 18.92 13.03
C TYR A 578 -10.87 18.92 14.32
N GLY A 579 -10.34 18.35 15.41
CA GLY A 579 -10.99 18.34 16.72
C GLY A 579 -12.25 17.47 16.79
N ILE A 580 -12.33 16.42 15.98
CA ILE A 580 -13.45 15.45 16.00
C ILE A 580 -13.14 14.32 16.98
N GLU A 581 -13.96 14.18 18.02
CA GLU A 581 -13.83 13.11 19.02
C GLU A 581 -14.47 11.79 18.61
N ALA A 582 -15.47 11.83 17.71
CA ALA A 582 -16.15 10.65 17.21
C ALA A 582 -15.20 9.76 16.38
N GLU A 583 -15.38 8.44 16.47
CA GLU A 583 -14.71 7.49 15.59
C GLU A 583 -15.25 7.64 14.17
N ILE A 584 -14.40 8.11 13.25
CA ILE A 584 -14.70 8.10 11.82
C ILE A 584 -14.14 6.82 11.23
N LEU A 585 -15.01 5.95 10.74
CA LEU A 585 -14.63 4.69 10.10
C LEU A 585 -14.92 4.74 8.61
N VAL A 586 -14.02 4.18 7.81
CA VAL A 586 -14.10 4.15 6.35
C VAL A 586 -14.18 2.71 5.86
N LYS A 587 -15.25 2.38 5.15
CA LYS A 587 -15.40 1.13 4.40
C LYS A 587 -14.63 1.21 3.10
N CYS A 588 -13.54 0.44 2.98
CA CYS A 588 -12.58 0.54 1.87
C CYS A 588 -13.00 -0.30 0.65
N GLU A 589 -14.10 0.08 -0.01
CA GLU A 589 -14.66 -0.60 -1.20
C GLU A 589 -13.74 -0.56 -2.43
N PHE A 590 -12.72 0.29 -2.43
CA PHE A 590 -11.69 0.30 -3.47
C PHE A 590 -10.81 -0.97 -3.50
N LEU A 591 -10.89 -1.82 -2.47
CA LEU A 591 -10.19 -3.12 -2.40
C LEU A 591 -11.02 -4.31 -2.92
N ASN A 592 -12.18 -4.06 -3.55
CA ASN A 592 -12.83 -5.10 -4.35
C ASN A 592 -11.97 -5.47 -5.57
N ALA A 593 -12.21 -6.64 -6.17
CA ALA A 593 -11.45 -7.17 -7.30
C ALA A 593 -11.29 -6.22 -8.51
N GLY A 594 -12.38 -5.55 -8.91
CA GLY A 594 -12.40 -4.53 -9.95
C GLY A 594 -11.95 -3.15 -9.46
N GLY A 595 -11.75 -2.97 -8.15
CA GLY A 595 -11.24 -1.76 -7.52
C GLY A 595 -12.32 -0.75 -7.14
N SER A 596 -13.58 -1.16 -7.02
CA SER A 596 -14.67 -0.27 -6.65
C SER A 596 -15.88 -0.93 -5.99
N VAL A 597 -16.73 -0.12 -5.35
CA VAL A 597 -18.04 -0.48 -4.82
C VAL A 597 -19.00 -1.00 -5.90
N LYS A 598 -18.79 -0.63 -7.17
CA LYS A 598 -19.67 -1.00 -8.28
C LYS A 598 -19.47 -2.45 -8.75
N ASP A 599 -18.41 -3.10 -8.31
CA ASP A 599 -18.19 -4.53 -8.55
C ASP A 599 -19.32 -5.35 -7.92
N ARG A 600 -19.82 -4.91 -6.76
CA ARG A 600 -20.94 -5.56 -6.06
C ARG A 600 -22.22 -5.54 -6.88
N ILE A 601 -22.55 -4.38 -7.44
CA ILE A 601 -23.77 -4.22 -8.23
C ILE A 601 -23.66 -4.96 -9.55
N ALA A 602 -22.48 -4.93 -10.19
CA ALA A 602 -22.23 -5.66 -11.43
C ALA A 602 -22.42 -7.17 -11.22
N ARG A 603 -21.82 -7.72 -10.16
CA ARG A 603 -22.01 -9.13 -9.79
C ARG A 603 -23.49 -9.44 -9.56
N LYS A 604 -24.18 -8.65 -8.75
CA LYS A 604 -25.58 -8.93 -8.40
C LYS A 604 -26.53 -8.82 -9.58
N MET A 605 -26.40 -7.79 -10.42
CA MET A 605 -27.24 -7.61 -11.60
C MET A 605 -27.06 -8.75 -12.60
N ILE A 606 -25.82 -9.24 -12.79
CA ILE A 606 -25.56 -10.41 -13.64
C ILE A 606 -26.12 -11.68 -13.02
N GLU A 607 -25.88 -11.95 -11.73
CA GLU A 607 -26.42 -13.14 -11.04
C GLU A 607 -27.95 -13.20 -11.10
N MET A 608 -28.62 -12.06 -10.92
CA MET A 608 -30.09 -11.97 -11.04
C MET A 608 -30.54 -12.20 -12.48
N ALA A 609 -29.89 -11.59 -13.46
CA ALA A 609 -30.25 -11.77 -14.86
C ALA A 609 -29.97 -13.21 -15.36
N GLU A 610 -28.95 -13.89 -14.83
CA GLU A 610 -28.70 -15.32 -15.05
C GLU A 610 -29.79 -16.18 -14.40
N ALA A 611 -30.16 -15.91 -13.15
CA ALA A 611 -31.21 -16.64 -12.44
C ALA A 611 -32.59 -16.51 -13.10
N ASP A 612 -32.89 -15.34 -13.66
CA ASP A 612 -34.10 -15.07 -14.44
C ASP A 612 -34.06 -15.67 -15.87
N GLY A 613 -32.93 -16.27 -16.28
CA GLY A 613 -32.75 -16.82 -17.63
C GLY A 613 -32.63 -15.76 -18.74
N LYS A 614 -32.46 -14.48 -18.38
CA LYS A 614 -32.26 -13.36 -19.31
C LYS A 614 -30.87 -13.43 -19.94
N LEU A 615 -29.83 -13.72 -19.15
CA LEU A 615 -28.47 -13.93 -19.65
C LEU A 615 -28.20 -15.42 -19.93
N LYS A 616 -27.61 -15.70 -21.10
CA LYS A 616 -27.19 -17.04 -21.55
C LYS A 616 -25.75 -16.99 -22.04
N THR A 617 -24.86 -17.74 -21.40
CA THR A 617 -23.43 -17.77 -21.73
C THR A 617 -23.20 -18.13 -23.20
N GLY A 618 -22.26 -17.43 -23.86
CA GLY A 618 -21.96 -17.63 -25.28
C GLY A 618 -22.99 -17.07 -26.27
N TYR A 619 -24.11 -16.51 -25.80
CA TYR A 619 -25.14 -15.90 -26.64
C TYR A 619 -25.39 -14.43 -26.27
N SER A 620 -25.61 -14.14 -24.99
CA SER A 620 -26.01 -12.81 -24.55
C SER A 620 -24.88 -11.78 -24.68
N THR A 621 -25.28 -10.56 -25.03
CA THR A 621 -24.41 -9.38 -25.01
C THR A 621 -24.89 -8.43 -23.91
N VAL A 622 -24.02 -8.06 -22.98
CA VAL A 622 -24.32 -7.04 -21.97
C VAL A 622 -23.96 -5.68 -22.54
N ILE A 623 -24.90 -4.75 -22.54
CA ILE A 623 -24.71 -3.36 -22.95
C ILE A 623 -24.97 -2.48 -21.73
N GLU A 624 -24.10 -1.53 -21.42
CA GLU A 624 -24.39 -0.57 -20.34
C GLU A 624 -24.03 0.86 -20.76
N PRO A 625 -24.97 1.83 -20.63
CA PRO A 625 -24.70 3.24 -20.85
C PRO A 625 -23.97 3.82 -19.65
N THR A 626 -22.67 3.56 -19.53
CA THR A 626 -21.86 4.07 -18.42
C THR A 626 -20.39 4.14 -18.80
N SER A 627 -19.66 5.14 -18.35
CA SER A 627 -18.18 5.15 -18.37
C SER A 627 -17.58 4.81 -17.01
N GLY A 628 -18.41 4.71 -15.98
CA GLY A 628 -17.95 4.71 -14.61
C GLY A 628 -17.46 3.35 -14.14
N ASN A 629 -17.26 3.26 -12.83
CA ASN A 629 -16.91 2.02 -12.14
C ASN A 629 -17.87 0.86 -12.43
N THR A 630 -19.15 1.14 -12.71
CA THR A 630 -20.13 0.11 -13.09
C THR A 630 -19.74 -0.60 -14.39
N GLY A 631 -19.22 0.12 -15.38
CA GLY A 631 -18.75 -0.48 -16.63
C GLY A 631 -17.58 -1.42 -16.39
N ILE A 632 -16.62 -1.03 -15.54
CA ILE A 632 -15.47 -1.87 -15.18
C ILE A 632 -15.94 -3.14 -14.45
N GLY A 633 -16.83 -3.00 -13.46
CA GLY A 633 -17.38 -4.14 -12.74
C GLY A 633 -18.13 -5.11 -13.67
N LEU A 634 -18.92 -4.58 -14.61
CA LEU A 634 -19.64 -5.39 -15.61
C LEU A 634 -18.69 -6.06 -16.59
N ALA A 635 -17.67 -5.36 -17.09
CA ALA A 635 -16.65 -5.93 -17.96
C ALA A 635 -15.89 -7.07 -17.27
N LEU A 636 -15.52 -6.89 -16.00
CA LEU A 636 -14.86 -7.92 -15.19
C LEU A 636 -15.75 -9.15 -15.04
N MET A 637 -17.03 -8.96 -14.70
CA MET A 637 -17.96 -10.08 -14.59
C MET A 637 -18.25 -10.74 -15.93
N CYS A 638 -18.32 -9.98 -17.03
CA CYS A 638 -18.49 -10.51 -18.38
C CYS A 638 -17.28 -11.34 -18.81
N ALA A 639 -16.05 -10.90 -18.52
CA ALA A 639 -14.83 -11.66 -18.76
C ALA A 639 -14.90 -13.02 -18.03
N ILE A 640 -15.25 -13.03 -16.73
CA ILE A 640 -15.37 -14.24 -15.90
C ILE A 640 -16.49 -15.18 -16.37
N ARG A 641 -17.62 -14.63 -16.86
CA ARG A 641 -18.81 -15.40 -17.26
C ARG A 641 -18.85 -15.76 -18.74
N GLY A 642 -18.01 -15.13 -19.58
CA GLY A 642 -17.97 -15.37 -21.02
C GLY A 642 -19.09 -14.65 -21.78
N TYR A 643 -19.49 -13.47 -21.33
CA TYR A 643 -20.41 -12.59 -22.04
C TYR A 643 -19.65 -11.58 -22.88
N ARG A 644 -20.21 -11.22 -24.05
CA ARG A 644 -19.76 -10.03 -24.78
C ARG A 644 -20.21 -8.79 -24.01
N CYS A 645 -19.32 -7.83 -23.83
CA CYS A 645 -19.59 -6.59 -23.09
C CYS A 645 -19.41 -5.37 -24.00
N ILE A 646 -20.42 -4.50 -24.06
CA ILE A 646 -20.39 -3.24 -24.79
C ILE A 646 -20.68 -2.11 -23.83
N ILE A 647 -19.75 -1.16 -23.73
CA ILE A 647 -19.85 -0.02 -22.85
C ILE A 647 -20.02 1.24 -23.70
N VAL A 648 -21.16 1.91 -23.51
CA VAL A 648 -21.49 3.14 -24.23
C VAL A 648 -21.21 4.32 -23.33
N MET A 649 -20.32 5.24 -23.74
CA MET A 649 -19.87 6.31 -22.88
C MET A 649 -19.61 7.65 -23.59
N PRO A 650 -19.75 8.79 -22.88
CA PRO A 650 -19.35 10.10 -23.39
C PRO A 650 -17.85 10.23 -23.70
N GLU A 651 -17.48 11.14 -24.60
CA GLU A 651 -16.09 11.44 -24.96
C GLU A 651 -15.26 12.02 -23.81
N LYS A 652 -15.83 12.80 -22.88
CA LYS A 652 -15.11 13.41 -21.73
C LYS A 652 -14.50 12.43 -20.72
N MET A 653 -14.70 11.13 -20.91
CA MET A 653 -14.38 10.10 -19.92
C MET A 653 -12.92 9.68 -20.03
N SER A 654 -12.30 9.42 -18.87
CA SER A 654 -10.85 9.31 -18.74
C SER A 654 -10.26 8.10 -19.48
N LEU A 655 -9.05 8.28 -20.03
CA LEU A 655 -8.33 7.24 -20.77
C LEU A 655 -8.02 6.03 -19.89
N GLU A 656 -7.77 6.25 -18.59
CA GLU A 656 -7.50 5.17 -17.63
C GLU A 656 -8.66 4.18 -17.54
N LYS A 657 -9.91 4.66 -17.60
CA LYS A 657 -11.09 3.78 -17.56
C LYS A 657 -11.25 3.02 -18.87
N GLU A 658 -11.06 3.69 -19.99
CA GLU A 658 -11.12 3.06 -21.32
C GLU A 658 -10.10 1.92 -21.45
N VAL A 659 -8.85 2.17 -21.07
CA VAL A 659 -7.78 1.18 -21.16
C VAL A 659 -8.09 -0.06 -20.33
N ILE A 660 -8.62 0.11 -19.11
CA ILE A 660 -9.05 -1.01 -18.26
C ILE A 660 -10.23 -1.77 -18.90
N LEU A 661 -11.23 -1.07 -19.40
CA LEU A 661 -12.38 -1.68 -20.08
C LEU A 661 -11.96 -2.53 -21.28
N ARG A 662 -11.09 -1.98 -22.14
CA ARG A 662 -10.54 -2.72 -23.29
C ARG A 662 -9.72 -3.93 -22.85
N SER A 663 -8.92 -3.79 -21.79
CA SER A 663 -8.13 -4.91 -21.26
C SER A 663 -8.98 -6.08 -20.75
N LEU A 664 -10.21 -5.80 -20.27
CA LEU A 664 -11.20 -6.79 -19.86
C LEU A 664 -12.04 -7.32 -21.05
N GLY A 665 -11.73 -6.90 -22.28
CA GLY A 665 -12.45 -7.32 -23.49
C GLY A 665 -13.75 -6.57 -23.76
N ALA A 666 -14.01 -5.45 -23.09
CA ALA A 666 -15.19 -4.63 -23.39
C ALA A 666 -14.98 -3.83 -24.69
N GLU A 667 -16.00 -3.82 -25.54
CA GLU A 667 -16.09 -2.92 -26.68
C GLU A 667 -16.62 -1.56 -26.22
N ILE A 668 -16.03 -0.48 -26.73
CA ILE A 668 -16.39 0.89 -26.31
C ILE A 668 -17.03 1.63 -27.47
N VAL A 669 -18.18 2.25 -27.18
CA VAL A 669 -18.88 3.16 -28.09
C VAL A 669 -18.85 4.55 -27.49
N ARG A 670 -18.20 5.49 -28.19
CA ARG A 670 -18.11 6.89 -27.77
C ARG A 670 -19.32 7.69 -28.27
N THR A 671 -19.85 8.56 -27.41
CA THR A 671 -20.96 9.47 -27.73
C THR A 671 -20.61 10.92 -27.39
N PRO A 672 -21.27 11.92 -28.02
CA PRO A 672 -21.06 13.32 -27.67
C PRO A 672 -21.38 13.60 -26.19
N THR A 673 -20.68 14.58 -25.60
CA THR A 673 -20.69 14.82 -24.14
C THR A 673 -21.83 15.72 -23.68
N GLU A 674 -22.23 16.65 -24.54
CA GLU A 674 -23.19 17.72 -24.31
C GLU A 674 -24.66 17.26 -24.40
N LYS A 675 -24.89 16.00 -24.76
CA LYS A 675 -26.21 15.43 -24.97
C LYS A 675 -26.80 14.91 -23.66
N GLY A 676 -27.90 15.51 -23.23
CA GLY A 676 -28.65 15.09 -22.04
C GLY A 676 -29.25 13.69 -22.19
N HIS A 677 -29.64 13.06 -21.08
CA HIS A 677 -30.08 11.65 -21.05
C HIS A 677 -31.27 11.31 -21.97
N SER A 678 -32.05 12.31 -22.37
CA SER A 678 -33.22 12.18 -23.27
C SER A 678 -32.90 12.41 -24.74
N ASP A 679 -31.65 12.71 -25.10
CA ASP A 679 -31.22 12.89 -26.50
C ASP A 679 -30.83 11.53 -27.11
N ALA A 680 -31.14 11.31 -28.39
CA ALA A 680 -30.89 10.06 -29.08
C ALA A 680 -29.38 9.76 -29.10
N ASP A 681 -28.55 10.78 -29.24
CA ASP A 681 -27.11 10.62 -29.31
C ASP A 681 -26.44 10.64 -27.93
N SER A 682 -27.24 10.67 -26.86
CA SER A 682 -26.74 10.36 -25.53
C SER A 682 -26.29 8.90 -25.43
N HIS A 683 -25.37 8.62 -24.51
CA HIS A 683 -24.93 7.26 -24.20
C HIS A 683 -26.09 6.30 -23.88
N ILE A 684 -27.18 6.76 -23.24
CA ILE A 684 -28.40 5.97 -23.02
C ILE A 684 -29.14 5.71 -24.33
N GLY A 685 -29.36 6.74 -25.15
CA GLY A 685 -30.05 6.62 -26.44
C GLY A 685 -29.32 5.68 -27.41
N VAL A 686 -27.98 5.78 -27.45
CA VAL A 686 -27.13 4.88 -28.25
C VAL A 686 -27.20 3.44 -27.73
N ALA A 687 -27.12 3.22 -26.41
CA ALA A 687 -27.25 1.88 -25.83
C ALA A 687 -28.59 1.22 -26.17
N LEU A 688 -29.71 1.96 -26.06
CA LEU A 688 -31.04 1.47 -26.41
C LEU A 688 -31.16 1.08 -27.90
N ARG A 689 -30.51 1.82 -28.80
CA ARG A 689 -30.45 1.43 -30.22
C ARG A 689 -29.65 0.15 -30.41
N LEU A 690 -28.47 0.05 -29.80
CA LEU A 690 -27.63 -1.14 -29.89
C LEU A 690 -28.36 -2.38 -29.34
N GLN A 691 -29.11 -2.24 -28.25
CA GLN A 691 -29.91 -3.34 -27.70
C GLN A 691 -30.95 -3.87 -28.70
N LYS A 692 -31.57 -3.00 -29.50
CA LYS A 692 -32.53 -3.40 -30.54
C LYS A 692 -31.86 -4.05 -31.74
N GLU A 693 -30.68 -3.56 -32.11
CA GLU A 693 -29.97 -4.03 -33.30
C GLU A 693 -29.18 -5.33 -33.08
N ILE A 694 -28.77 -5.62 -31.83
CA ILE A 694 -27.95 -6.78 -31.48
C ILE A 694 -28.84 -7.87 -30.84
N PRO A 695 -29.08 -9.01 -31.52
CA PRO A 695 -29.86 -10.11 -30.95
C PRO A 695 -29.27 -10.61 -29.64
N GLY A 696 -30.12 -10.82 -28.63
CA GLY A 696 -29.69 -11.26 -27.30
C GLY A 696 -28.97 -10.20 -26.46
N ALA A 697 -28.95 -8.95 -26.91
CA ALA A 697 -28.41 -7.85 -26.13
C ALA A 697 -29.33 -7.41 -25.00
N ILE A 698 -28.73 -7.15 -23.83
CA ILE A 698 -29.44 -6.76 -22.62
C ILE A 698 -28.75 -5.54 -22.03
N ILE A 699 -29.53 -4.52 -21.71
CA ILE A 699 -29.12 -3.44 -20.83
C ILE A 699 -29.49 -3.82 -19.39
N LEU A 700 -28.51 -3.83 -18.49
CA LEU A 700 -28.75 -4.19 -17.09
C LEU A 700 -29.33 -3.01 -16.31
N ASP A 701 -29.10 -1.77 -16.74
CA ASP A 701 -29.77 -0.56 -16.24
C ASP A 701 -29.53 -0.32 -14.75
N GLN A 702 -28.34 0.16 -14.41
CA GLN A 702 -27.96 0.43 -13.02
C GLN A 702 -28.87 1.45 -12.30
N TYR A 703 -29.72 2.20 -13.00
CA TYR A 703 -30.58 3.24 -12.43
C TYR A 703 -31.93 2.71 -11.95
N ARG A 704 -32.41 1.62 -12.56
CA ARG A 704 -33.71 1.00 -12.25
C ARG A 704 -33.58 -0.44 -11.74
N ASN A 705 -32.41 -1.07 -11.93
CA ASN A 705 -32.19 -2.45 -11.53
C ASN A 705 -31.94 -2.61 -10.03
N GLU A 706 -32.77 -3.42 -9.40
CA GLU A 706 -32.80 -3.64 -7.96
C GLU A 706 -31.63 -4.45 -7.44
N GLY A 707 -30.92 -5.16 -8.32
CA GLY A 707 -29.61 -5.73 -7.99
C GLY A 707 -28.64 -4.69 -7.45
N ASN A 708 -28.81 -3.41 -7.83
CA ASN A 708 -28.01 -2.31 -7.29
C ASN A 708 -28.23 -2.10 -5.77
N PRO A 709 -29.41 -1.70 -5.26
CA PRO A 709 -29.64 -1.58 -3.83
C PRO A 709 -29.53 -2.92 -3.09
N PHE A 710 -29.94 -4.04 -3.71
CA PHE A 710 -29.93 -5.34 -3.05
C PHE A 710 -28.51 -5.83 -2.72
N ALA A 711 -27.54 -5.63 -3.62
CA ALA A 711 -26.14 -5.97 -3.38
C ALA A 711 -25.56 -5.30 -2.12
N HIS A 712 -26.05 -4.10 -1.82
CA HIS A 712 -25.63 -3.32 -0.67
C HIS A 712 -26.42 -3.66 0.60
N TYR A 713 -27.71 -3.97 0.47
CA TYR A 713 -28.56 -4.42 1.57
C TYR A 713 -28.05 -5.72 2.19
N GLU A 714 -27.72 -6.74 1.38
CA GLU A 714 -27.28 -8.05 1.87
C GLU A 714 -25.75 -8.18 2.05
N GLY A 715 -24.98 -7.23 1.50
CA GLY A 715 -23.53 -7.24 1.49
C GLY A 715 -22.94 -6.12 2.33
N THR A 716 -22.82 -4.93 1.71
CA THR A 716 -22.14 -3.78 2.33
C THR A 716 -22.70 -3.41 3.70
N ALA A 717 -24.02 -3.43 3.88
CA ALA A 717 -24.66 -3.10 5.14
C ALA A 717 -24.38 -4.13 6.24
N GLU A 718 -24.47 -5.42 5.91
CA GLU A 718 -24.17 -6.52 6.84
C GLU A 718 -22.71 -6.47 7.29
N GLU A 719 -21.79 -6.18 6.37
CA GLU A 719 -20.37 -6.00 6.69
C GLU A 719 -20.15 -4.82 7.66
N ILE A 720 -20.86 -3.70 7.48
CA ILE A 720 -20.80 -2.54 8.37
C ILE A 720 -21.40 -2.85 9.74
N LEU A 721 -22.59 -3.45 9.78
CA LEU A 721 -23.29 -3.81 11.01
C LEU A 721 -22.49 -4.82 11.83
N TRP A 722 -21.94 -5.85 11.18
CA TRP A 722 -21.09 -6.84 11.82
C TRP A 722 -19.82 -6.22 12.40
N ALA A 723 -19.16 -5.36 11.64
CA ALA A 723 -17.90 -4.75 12.05
C ALA A 723 -18.08 -3.79 13.23
N CYS A 724 -19.21 -3.08 13.26
CA CYS A 724 -19.52 -2.09 14.29
C CYS A 724 -20.33 -2.66 15.47
N ASP A 725 -20.63 -3.96 15.49
CA ASP A 725 -21.53 -4.61 16.45
C ASP A 725 -22.88 -3.89 16.59
N GLY A 726 -23.43 -3.39 15.49
CA GLY A 726 -24.66 -2.59 15.46
C GLY A 726 -24.59 -1.24 16.17
N LYS A 727 -23.40 -0.76 16.58
CA LYS A 727 -23.22 0.53 17.25
C LYS A 727 -22.82 1.60 16.23
N LEU A 728 -23.79 2.37 15.75
CA LEU A 728 -23.63 3.37 14.70
C LEU A 728 -24.51 4.59 14.98
N ASP A 729 -23.92 5.77 15.16
CA ASP A 729 -24.70 7.01 15.34
C ASP A 729 -25.08 7.63 14.01
N ALA A 730 -24.17 7.54 13.02
CA ALA A 730 -24.40 8.07 11.69
C ALA A 730 -23.74 7.23 10.59
N LEU A 731 -24.38 7.22 9.42
CA LEU A 731 -23.89 6.63 8.18
C LEU A 731 -23.89 7.69 7.08
N VAL A 732 -22.73 7.93 6.48
CA VAL A 732 -22.53 8.91 5.40
C VAL A 732 -22.22 8.19 4.10
N ILE A 733 -23.00 8.46 3.05
CA ILE A 733 -22.80 7.84 1.73
C ILE A 733 -22.97 8.88 0.62
N GLY A 734 -21.94 8.98 -0.22
CA GLY A 734 -21.97 9.71 -1.47
C GLY A 734 -22.98 9.12 -2.44
N THR A 735 -23.89 9.96 -2.92
CA THR A 735 -25.05 9.51 -3.69
C THR A 735 -24.80 9.75 -5.16
N GLY A 736 -24.59 8.66 -5.90
CA GLY A 736 -24.62 8.64 -7.36
C GLY A 736 -25.90 7.96 -7.83
N THR A 737 -25.79 6.74 -8.35
CA THR A 737 -26.94 5.93 -8.81
C THR A 737 -27.98 5.64 -7.72
N GLY A 738 -27.68 5.93 -6.45
CA GLY A 738 -28.59 5.80 -5.32
C GLY A 738 -28.71 4.42 -4.68
N GLY A 739 -28.36 3.33 -5.38
CA GLY A 739 -28.48 1.99 -4.83
C GLY A 739 -27.60 1.73 -3.60
N THR A 740 -26.36 2.23 -3.55
CA THR A 740 -25.51 2.10 -2.35
C THR A 740 -26.14 2.76 -1.12
N LEU A 741 -26.60 4.00 -1.24
CA LEU A 741 -27.31 4.69 -0.15
C LEU A 741 -28.55 3.92 0.26
N SER A 742 -29.44 3.60 -0.69
CA SER A 742 -30.75 3.01 -0.40
C SER A 742 -30.64 1.62 0.20
N GLY A 743 -29.76 0.78 -0.34
CA GLY A 743 -29.51 -0.58 0.17
C GLY A 743 -28.94 -0.58 1.59
N VAL A 744 -27.87 0.20 1.82
CA VAL A 744 -27.25 0.26 3.15
C VAL A 744 -28.17 0.92 4.16
N ALA A 745 -28.75 2.08 3.83
CA ALA A 745 -29.62 2.82 4.74
C ALA A 745 -30.84 1.99 5.17
N LYS A 746 -31.49 1.30 4.23
CA LYS A 746 -32.64 0.45 4.53
C LYS A 746 -32.27 -0.63 5.55
N ARG A 747 -31.19 -1.38 5.30
CA ARG A 747 -30.77 -2.45 6.20
C ARG A 747 -30.31 -1.93 7.55
N VAL A 748 -29.56 -0.83 7.57
CA VAL A 748 -29.11 -0.21 8.81
C VAL A 748 -30.29 0.29 9.64
N LYS A 749 -31.30 0.96 9.05
CA LYS A 749 -32.50 1.40 9.80
C LYS A 749 -33.34 0.25 10.36
N GLU A 750 -33.33 -0.93 9.74
CA GLU A 750 -33.99 -2.13 10.28
C GLU A 750 -33.30 -2.66 11.56
N VAL A 751 -31.98 -2.49 11.68
CA VAL A 751 -31.17 -3.03 12.80
C VAL A 751 -30.85 -1.96 13.85
N VAL A 752 -30.61 -0.72 13.42
CA VAL A 752 -30.23 0.44 14.22
C VAL A 752 -31.11 1.64 13.80
N PRO A 753 -32.39 1.68 14.21
CA PRO A 753 -33.35 2.70 13.75
C PRO A 753 -32.95 4.15 14.07
N GLU A 754 -32.16 4.35 15.14
CA GLU A 754 -31.70 5.66 15.59
C GLU A 754 -30.55 6.24 14.75
N CYS A 755 -29.87 5.39 13.97
CA CYS A 755 -28.73 5.79 13.15
C CYS A 755 -29.18 6.84 12.12
N LYS A 756 -28.49 7.99 12.12
CA LYS A 756 -28.74 9.05 11.14
C LYS A 756 -28.16 8.65 9.79
N ILE A 757 -28.96 8.75 8.74
CA ILE A 757 -28.55 8.49 7.36
C ILE A 757 -28.30 9.81 6.67
N ILE A 758 -27.09 9.95 6.14
CA ILE A 758 -26.63 11.17 5.48
C ILE A 758 -26.23 10.85 4.05
N ALA A 759 -26.84 11.57 3.12
CA ALA A 759 -26.53 11.51 1.71
C ALA A 759 -25.63 12.68 1.32
N VAL A 760 -24.51 12.40 0.65
CA VAL A 760 -23.63 13.44 0.12
C VAL A 760 -23.91 13.63 -1.37
N ASP A 761 -24.07 14.88 -1.78
CA ASP A 761 -24.44 15.28 -3.13
C ASP A 761 -23.54 16.45 -3.57
N PRO A 762 -22.83 16.38 -4.72
CA PRO A 762 -21.94 17.46 -5.12
C PRO A 762 -22.72 18.74 -5.49
N ASP A 763 -22.05 19.88 -5.36
CA ASP A 763 -22.56 21.16 -5.85
C ASP A 763 -22.76 21.10 -7.37
N GLY A 764 -23.97 21.44 -7.84
CA GLY A 764 -24.36 21.32 -9.25
C GLY A 764 -25.21 20.09 -9.59
N SER A 765 -25.25 19.08 -8.71
CA SER A 765 -26.21 17.97 -8.76
C SER A 765 -27.56 18.33 -8.13
N ILE A 766 -28.64 17.62 -8.49
CA ILE A 766 -30.00 17.88 -8.00
C ILE A 766 -30.50 16.85 -6.97
N LEU A 767 -29.71 15.84 -6.60
CA LEU A 767 -30.22 14.73 -5.77
C LEU A 767 -30.70 15.19 -4.38
N ALA A 768 -30.01 16.16 -3.78
CA ALA A 768 -30.45 16.80 -2.54
C ALA A 768 -31.75 17.60 -2.71
N ASN A 769 -31.85 18.36 -3.80
CA ASN A 769 -33.02 19.19 -4.12
C ASN A 769 -33.49 18.98 -5.57
N PRO A 770 -34.38 17.98 -5.81
CA PRO A 770 -34.88 17.68 -7.15
C PRO A 770 -35.74 18.77 -7.77
N LYS A 771 -36.16 19.78 -6.99
CA LYS A 771 -36.89 20.95 -7.51
C LYS A 771 -35.95 21.97 -8.16
N CYS A 772 -34.63 21.84 -7.95
CA CYS A 772 -33.64 22.71 -8.57
C CYS A 772 -33.60 22.44 -10.07
N LYS A 773 -33.85 23.48 -10.87
CA LYS A 773 -33.79 23.42 -12.35
C LYS A 773 -32.42 23.82 -12.90
N GLU A 774 -31.55 24.38 -12.07
CA GLU A 774 -30.20 24.78 -12.45
C GLU A 774 -29.19 23.71 -12.03
N THR A 775 -28.71 22.93 -12.99
CA THR A 775 -27.55 22.05 -12.82
C THR A 775 -26.28 22.80 -13.19
N LYS A 776 -25.18 22.54 -12.46
CA LYS A 776 -23.85 23.04 -12.81
C LYS A 776 -22.92 21.85 -13.04
N ALA A 777 -21.94 22.01 -13.91
CA ALA A 777 -20.89 21.02 -14.07
C ALA A 777 -20.04 20.95 -12.79
N TYR A 778 -19.63 19.73 -12.43
CA TYR A 778 -18.70 19.43 -11.35
C TYR A 778 -17.71 18.36 -11.81
N ASP A 779 -16.54 18.33 -11.19
CA ASP A 779 -15.42 17.47 -11.57
C ASP A 779 -15.31 16.20 -10.70
N VAL A 780 -15.88 16.18 -9.48
CA VAL A 780 -15.91 14.95 -8.66
C VAL A 780 -16.75 13.88 -9.35
N GLU A 781 -16.15 12.71 -9.56
CA GLU A 781 -16.80 11.59 -10.23
C GLU A 781 -17.42 10.57 -9.26
N GLY A 782 -18.46 9.88 -9.72
CA GLY A 782 -19.08 8.75 -9.02
C GLY A 782 -20.25 9.12 -8.09
N ILE A 783 -20.47 10.42 -7.87
CA ILE A 783 -21.60 10.98 -7.11
C ILE A 783 -22.25 12.12 -7.90
N GLY A 784 -23.50 12.43 -7.57
CA GLY A 784 -24.32 13.45 -8.22
C GLY A 784 -24.95 13.01 -9.54
N TYR A 785 -26.12 13.58 -9.85
CA TYR A 785 -26.84 13.42 -11.12
C TYR A 785 -27.77 14.62 -11.40
N ASP A 786 -28.14 14.78 -12.66
CA ASP A 786 -29.11 15.75 -13.19
C ASP A 786 -30.55 15.19 -13.26
N PHE A 787 -30.75 13.94 -12.84
CA PHE A 787 -32.05 13.28 -12.65
C PHE A 787 -32.01 12.46 -11.35
N VAL A 788 -33.17 12.01 -10.85
CA VAL A 788 -33.25 11.16 -9.65
C VAL A 788 -33.38 9.68 -10.05
N PRO A 789 -32.35 8.83 -9.85
CA PRO A 789 -32.43 7.41 -10.22
C PRO A 789 -33.56 6.69 -9.48
N ALA A 790 -34.30 5.80 -10.16
CA ALA A 790 -35.44 5.09 -9.57
C ALA A 790 -35.09 4.23 -8.35
N VAL A 791 -33.85 3.70 -8.28
CA VAL A 791 -33.36 2.92 -7.13
C VAL A 791 -32.93 3.78 -5.93
N LEU A 792 -32.96 5.12 -6.05
CA LEU A 792 -32.69 6.04 -4.94
C LEU A 792 -33.94 6.26 -4.09
N ASP A 793 -33.94 5.72 -2.86
CA ASP A 793 -34.96 6.01 -1.86
C ASP A 793 -34.55 7.19 -0.97
N ARG A 794 -35.02 8.38 -1.35
CA ARG A 794 -34.74 9.63 -0.63
C ARG A 794 -35.41 9.70 0.75
N SER A 795 -36.47 8.92 1.00
CA SER A 795 -37.20 8.93 2.28
C SER A 795 -36.40 8.33 3.44
N LEU A 796 -35.33 7.59 3.13
CA LEU A 796 -34.41 7.04 4.12
C LEU A 796 -33.42 8.07 4.66
N VAL A 797 -33.27 9.22 3.99
CA VAL A 797 -32.23 10.22 4.29
C VAL A 797 -32.70 11.22 5.34
N ASP A 798 -31.94 11.32 6.43
CA ASP A 798 -32.19 12.29 7.49
C ASP A 798 -31.58 13.67 7.16
N TYR A 799 -30.38 13.67 6.54
CA TYR A 799 -29.67 14.89 6.14
C TYR A 799 -29.01 14.76 4.77
N TRP A 800 -29.03 15.84 4.00
CA TRP A 800 -28.24 15.99 2.78
C TRP A 800 -27.04 16.90 3.05
N VAL A 801 -25.89 16.54 2.52
CA VAL A 801 -24.68 17.36 2.56
C VAL A 801 -24.26 17.72 1.16
N LYS A 802 -24.19 19.02 0.89
CA LYS A 802 -23.63 19.57 -0.35
C LYS A 802 -22.11 19.70 -0.25
N SER A 803 -21.40 19.11 -1.21
CA SER A 803 -19.93 19.10 -1.24
C SER A 803 -19.37 19.82 -2.49
N LYS A 804 -18.42 20.73 -2.27
CA LYS A 804 -17.66 21.39 -3.34
C LYS A 804 -16.52 20.49 -3.84
N ASP A 805 -16.23 20.56 -5.14
CA ASP A 805 -15.14 19.79 -5.77
C ASP A 805 -13.79 20.01 -5.10
N ALA A 806 -13.36 21.28 -4.92
CA ALA A 806 -12.07 21.61 -4.31
C ALA A 806 -11.93 21.03 -2.89
N ALA A 807 -12.99 21.08 -2.09
CA ALA A 807 -13.01 20.50 -0.74
C ALA A 807 -12.93 18.97 -0.77
N SER A 808 -13.64 18.34 -1.71
CA SER A 808 -13.56 16.90 -1.92
C SER A 808 -12.15 16.46 -2.29
N PHE A 809 -11.52 17.13 -3.25
CA PHE A 809 -10.16 16.77 -3.68
C PHE A 809 -9.11 17.03 -2.62
N TYR A 810 -9.24 18.14 -1.88
CA TYR A 810 -8.36 18.43 -0.74
C TYR A 810 -8.43 17.30 0.31
N ILE A 811 -9.64 16.95 0.78
CA ILE A 811 -9.80 15.89 1.79
C ILE A 811 -9.38 14.53 1.25
N ALA A 812 -9.63 14.22 -0.03
CA ALA A 812 -9.15 12.97 -0.63
C ALA A 812 -7.62 12.88 -0.63
N ARG A 813 -6.90 13.97 -0.94
CA ARG A 813 -5.44 14.01 -0.89
C ARG A 813 -4.90 13.92 0.54
N GLU A 814 -5.56 14.57 1.50
CA GLU A 814 -5.20 14.42 2.92
C GLU A 814 -5.45 13.01 3.43
N LEU A 815 -6.52 12.35 2.98
CA LEU A 815 -6.82 10.96 3.32
C LEU A 815 -5.73 10.00 2.79
N ILE A 816 -5.18 10.27 1.61
CA ILE A 816 -4.04 9.53 1.05
C ILE A 816 -2.77 9.81 1.87
N LYS A 817 -2.45 11.09 2.09
CA LYS A 817 -1.19 11.55 2.69
C LYS A 817 -1.07 11.27 4.20
N GLU A 818 -2.18 11.39 4.94
CA GLU A 818 -2.17 11.27 6.39
C GLU A 818 -2.58 9.86 6.87
N GLU A 819 -3.49 9.19 6.16
CA GLU A 819 -4.07 7.90 6.59
C GLU A 819 -3.65 6.73 5.69
N GLY A 820 -2.93 6.99 4.58
CA GLY A 820 -2.45 5.96 3.66
C GLY A 820 -3.56 5.26 2.87
N ILE A 821 -4.72 5.90 2.69
CA ILE A 821 -5.88 5.34 1.99
C ILE A 821 -5.88 5.81 0.53
N LEU A 822 -5.53 4.91 -0.40
CA LEU A 822 -5.41 5.20 -1.85
C LEU A 822 -6.78 5.25 -2.58
N CYS A 823 -7.64 6.19 -2.17
CA CYS A 823 -9.02 6.33 -2.66
C CYS A 823 -9.21 7.41 -3.75
N GLY A 824 -10.32 7.31 -4.49
CA GLY A 824 -10.79 8.32 -5.44
C GLY A 824 -11.40 9.58 -4.80
N GLY A 825 -11.68 10.59 -5.62
CA GLY A 825 -12.09 11.92 -5.16
C GLY A 825 -13.40 11.94 -4.34
N SER A 826 -14.37 11.09 -4.65
CA SER A 826 -15.65 11.02 -3.93
C SER A 826 -15.52 10.53 -2.48
N ALA A 827 -14.46 9.79 -2.15
CA ALA A 827 -14.14 9.45 -0.76
C ALA A 827 -13.84 10.72 0.07
N GLY A 828 -13.29 11.76 -0.56
CA GLY A 828 -13.07 13.04 0.10
C GLY A 828 -14.36 13.74 0.50
N SER A 829 -15.36 13.78 -0.38
CA SER A 829 -16.72 14.28 -0.07
C SER A 829 -17.35 13.51 1.09
N ASN A 830 -17.21 12.18 1.07
CA ASN A 830 -17.73 11.27 2.07
C ASN A 830 -17.11 11.47 3.46
N VAL A 831 -15.78 11.65 3.53
CA VAL A 831 -15.07 11.89 4.79
C VAL A 831 -15.27 13.32 5.29
N LEU A 832 -15.32 14.31 4.39
CA LEU A 832 -15.69 15.68 4.71
C LEU A 832 -17.06 15.74 5.41
N ALA A 833 -18.08 15.13 4.80
CA ALA A 833 -19.41 15.06 5.37
C ALA A 833 -19.47 14.26 6.67
N ALA A 834 -18.70 13.17 6.80
CA ALA A 834 -18.61 12.40 8.05
C ALA A 834 -18.07 13.22 9.22
N MET A 835 -16.99 13.99 9.01
CA MET A 835 -16.45 14.89 10.03
C MET A 835 -17.42 16.05 10.33
N GLY A 836 -18.07 16.61 9.31
CA GLY A 836 -19.06 17.67 9.48
C GLY A 836 -20.27 17.23 10.30
N ILE A 837 -20.80 16.04 10.03
CA ILE A 837 -21.92 15.45 10.77
C ILE A 837 -21.53 15.08 12.18
N ALA A 838 -20.34 14.50 12.39
CA ALA A 838 -19.84 14.23 13.73
C ALA A 838 -19.80 15.51 14.59
N LYS A 839 -19.34 16.63 13.99
CA LYS A 839 -19.33 17.94 14.66
C LYS A 839 -20.74 18.46 14.94
N MET A 840 -21.68 18.31 14.00
CA MET A 840 -23.07 18.73 14.15
C MET A 840 -23.79 17.94 15.26
N LEU A 841 -23.59 16.62 15.32
CA LEU A 841 -24.21 15.75 16.32
C LEU A 841 -23.59 15.93 17.72
N GLY A 842 -22.43 16.58 17.81
CA GLY A 842 -21.80 16.97 19.06
C GLY A 842 -21.17 15.79 19.84
N PRO A 843 -20.82 16.00 21.11
CA PRO A 843 -19.99 15.08 21.89
C PRO A 843 -20.66 13.74 22.23
N THR A 844 -21.98 13.63 22.01
CA THR A 844 -22.71 12.36 22.16
C THR A 844 -22.49 11.43 20.97
N CYS A 845 -22.06 11.94 19.81
CA CYS A 845 -21.73 11.15 18.64
C CYS A 845 -20.45 10.36 18.89
N ARG A 846 -20.54 9.03 18.91
CA ARG A 846 -19.41 8.14 19.16
C ARG A 846 -18.84 7.57 17.88
N ARG A 847 -19.68 7.23 16.90
CA ARG A 847 -19.22 6.53 15.69
C ARG A 847 -20.00 6.94 14.44
N VAL A 848 -19.24 7.36 13.43
CA VAL A 848 -19.71 7.67 12.08
C VAL A 848 -19.02 6.75 11.09
N VAL A 849 -19.80 6.07 10.23
CA VAL A 849 -19.25 5.24 9.15
C VAL A 849 -19.47 5.93 7.81
N THR A 850 -18.44 5.88 6.97
CA THR A 850 -18.49 6.35 5.58
C THR A 850 -17.80 5.36 4.65
N ILE A 851 -17.85 5.61 3.34
CA ILE A 851 -17.34 4.67 2.31
C ILE A 851 -16.26 5.34 1.47
N ALA A 852 -15.13 4.66 1.24
CA ALA A 852 -14.17 4.99 0.19
C ALA A 852 -14.49 4.15 -1.06
N PRO A 853 -15.21 4.69 -2.05
CA PRO A 853 -15.92 3.87 -3.04
C PRO A 853 -15.02 3.21 -4.07
N ASP A 854 -13.89 3.83 -4.41
CA ASP A 854 -13.02 3.38 -5.50
C ASP A 854 -11.58 3.88 -5.33
N SER A 855 -10.68 3.30 -6.13
CA SER A 855 -9.23 3.55 -6.00
C SER A 855 -8.76 4.73 -6.84
N ILE A 856 -7.58 5.25 -6.50
CA ILE A 856 -6.87 6.28 -7.29
C ILE A 856 -6.62 5.89 -8.76
N ARG A 857 -6.63 4.59 -9.09
CA ARG A 857 -6.30 4.08 -10.45
C ARG A 857 -7.06 4.80 -11.55
N ASN A 858 -8.31 5.17 -11.30
CA ASN A 858 -9.17 5.77 -12.31
C ASN A 858 -8.95 7.28 -12.51
N TYR A 859 -8.05 7.89 -11.73
CA TYR A 859 -7.92 9.35 -11.56
C TYR A 859 -6.47 9.84 -11.56
N MET A 860 -5.54 9.03 -12.08
CA MET A 860 -4.10 9.31 -12.03
C MET A 860 -3.72 10.61 -12.76
N SER A 861 -4.46 10.98 -13.81
CA SER A 861 -4.33 12.26 -14.55
C SER A 861 -5.23 13.40 -14.05
N LYS A 862 -5.93 13.23 -12.91
CA LYS A 862 -6.93 14.17 -12.41
C LYS A 862 -6.51 14.82 -11.10
N PHE A 863 -7.29 14.67 -10.01
CA PHE A 863 -7.07 15.38 -8.75
C PHE A 863 -5.73 15.06 -8.06
N LEU A 864 -5.05 14.00 -8.46
CA LEU A 864 -3.70 13.68 -8.01
C LEU A 864 -2.62 14.48 -8.74
N ASP A 865 -2.94 15.03 -9.89
CA ASP A 865 -2.07 15.86 -10.71
C ASP A 865 -2.28 17.34 -10.37
N ASP A 866 -1.21 17.98 -9.92
CA ASP A 866 -1.24 19.39 -9.53
C ASP A 866 -1.49 20.31 -10.74
N GLU A 867 -1.04 19.94 -11.94
CA GLU A 867 -1.33 20.71 -13.16
C GLU A 867 -2.82 20.68 -13.48
N TRP A 868 -3.46 19.52 -13.33
CA TRP A 868 -4.90 19.37 -13.54
C TRP A 868 -5.70 20.15 -12.50
N LEU A 869 -5.34 20.08 -11.21
CA LEU A 869 -6.01 20.85 -10.15
C LEU A 869 -5.92 22.37 -10.43
N ASN A 870 -4.74 22.85 -10.80
CA ASN A 870 -4.53 24.26 -11.13
C ASN A 870 -5.34 24.68 -12.37
N ALA A 871 -5.32 23.87 -13.43
CA ALA A 871 -6.08 24.14 -14.66
C ALA A 871 -7.59 24.17 -14.42
N LYS A 872 -8.09 23.40 -13.45
CA LYS A 872 -9.51 23.37 -13.04
C LYS A 872 -9.87 24.40 -11.98
N GLY A 873 -8.89 25.11 -11.41
CA GLY A 873 -9.12 26.10 -10.36
C GLY A 873 -9.39 25.52 -8.97
N HIS A 874 -9.02 24.26 -8.71
CA HIS A 874 -9.26 23.56 -7.44
C HIS A 874 -8.12 23.75 -6.41
N ILE A 875 -7.49 24.91 -6.38
CA ILE A 875 -6.26 25.15 -5.59
C ILE A 875 -6.50 24.94 -4.09
N SER A 876 -5.61 24.17 -3.45
CA SER A 876 -5.64 23.92 -2.00
C SER A 876 -5.35 25.20 -1.22
N SER A 877 -6.31 25.72 -0.47
CA SER A 877 -6.07 26.81 0.47
C SER A 877 -5.26 26.29 1.67
N GLU A 878 -4.22 27.03 2.07
CA GLU A 878 -3.49 26.78 3.34
C GLU A 878 -4.41 26.88 4.58
N ASN A 879 -5.57 27.53 4.43
CA ASN A 879 -6.60 27.71 5.45
C ASN A 879 -7.90 26.98 5.10
N PHE A 880 -7.86 25.65 4.99
CA PHE A 880 -9.08 24.85 4.80
C PHE A 880 -9.92 24.81 6.08
N ASP A 881 -11.03 25.53 6.12
CA ASP A 881 -12.04 25.43 7.19
C ASP A 881 -13.08 24.36 6.82
N LEU A 882 -13.24 23.34 7.67
CA LEU A 882 -14.29 22.35 7.51
C LEU A 882 -15.68 22.98 7.43
N THR A 883 -15.99 23.95 8.29
CA THR A 883 -17.35 24.46 8.49
C THR A 883 -17.86 25.36 7.38
N GLU A 884 -16.97 25.95 6.57
CA GLU A 884 -17.34 26.79 5.41
C GLU A 884 -17.51 25.99 4.10
N ASN A 885 -17.15 24.71 4.13
CA ASN A 885 -17.00 23.88 2.92
C ASN A 885 -18.03 22.75 2.79
N PHE A 886 -19.05 22.74 3.64
CA PHE A 886 -20.22 21.89 3.46
C PHE A 886 -21.50 22.61 3.91
N VAL A 887 -22.61 22.37 3.22
CA VAL A 887 -23.94 22.83 3.63
C VAL A 887 -24.77 21.61 4.02
N ILE A 888 -25.30 21.61 5.25
CA ILE A 888 -26.20 20.57 5.74
C ILE A 888 -27.63 21.04 5.56
N GLU A 889 -28.40 20.27 4.81
CA GLU A 889 -29.83 20.46 4.64
C GLU A 889 -30.58 19.31 5.30
N LYS A 890 -31.65 19.61 6.03
CA LYS A 890 -32.52 18.56 6.58
C LYS A 890 -33.24 17.87 5.42
N GLY A 891 -33.31 16.53 5.45
CA GLY A 891 -34.05 15.76 4.45
C GLY A 891 -35.49 16.27 4.31
N SER A 892 -35.86 16.66 3.09
CA SER A 892 -37.26 16.94 2.74
C SER A 892 -37.87 15.68 2.15
N ASN A 893 -38.86 15.11 2.85
CA ASN A 893 -39.70 14.03 2.33
C ASN A 893 -40.49 14.49 1.11
#